data_AF-A0A1B9BVC6-F1
#
_entry.id   AF-A0A1B9BVC6-F1
#
_cell.length_a   1.000
_cell.length_b   1.000
_cell.length_c   1.000
_cell.angle_alpha   90.00
_cell.angle_beta   90.00
_cell.angle_gamma   90.00
#
_symmetry.space_group_name_H-M   'P 1'
#
loop_
_entity.id
_entity.type
_entity.pdbx_description
1 polymer ?
#
loop_
_entity_poly.entity_id
_entity_poly.type
_entity_poly.pdbx_seq_one_letter_code
_entity_poly.pdbx_strand_id
1 'polypeptide(L)'
;MILFASPEQRDPPIRQIPFHRGLNIVWGVELPDDAGVDAAHPVTLSGHSVGKTTCCRLIRYCLGESTFGNPGAMSRIKNTFPEGWVGMELSADGQEWSVLKPIGRTGDPKAAQGIAVESLFDLDRKQNHFSVFMDHLRDTMMTGLQASAPPNSAKPYEWKHLLAWLTRDQEARFQSLYDWRSPRSGADTPRFEKPKEHALYLVRLMLDIVQDEELRVARSLGEAESELTQLESRVAELRREPEYRRNEQERALKHLVGLSSADTLNVDESDLTSPVVMRRTELKNAISAIQDEIEVADRLIARKRVWLASYDEKRRLFRDVMETTAEATEREQGTEPEDDTIKKLRALRGKDCTYGNILIEQCSYVRERLDSADKIIDLQQKREDSRVASVTEQRLSILDQQRKDHGQVVPLLEELQKKLDKDIADKRAKEEQLAQQRDQLQRLDYHLDQWRSAQDLMEGRTPNTELEQKTASAAEQQEIVERQKQELQRLQASYGQRLQTIGNIYDGLIKSALSDTYSGTLRMSKSELQFQIEEATGLTGEAVETLALVLADVAAMMCSCQGIGHHPRFLLHDSPREADLDRHIYNRYLQAMMTLSTKHGGAEAAPFQYIITTTSRPPENLRQAICLQLEAHPQTNMLFGCALKNPELPATGDLFDAQGEP
;
A
#
# COMPACT_ATOMS: atom_id res chain seq x y z
N MET A 1 -15.76 31.70 46.88
CA MET A 1 -14.47 31.75 47.61
C MET A 1 -14.69 32.44 48.95
N ILE A 2 -14.06 31.97 50.01
CA ILE A 2 -14.25 32.47 51.38
C ILE A 2 -12.88 32.66 52.05
N LEU A 3 -12.71 33.72 52.83
CA LEU A 3 -11.49 34.04 53.59
C LEU A 3 -11.79 34.06 55.09
N PHE A 4 -10.98 33.33 55.85
CA PHE A 4 -11.11 33.21 57.30
C PHE A 4 -9.87 33.76 58.01
N ALA A 5 -10.08 34.45 59.12
CA ALA A 5 -9.00 34.97 59.96
C ALA A 5 -8.35 33.87 60.81
N SER A 6 -9.18 32.97 61.34
CA SER A 6 -8.77 31.78 62.08
C SER A 6 -9.87 30.69 62.03
N PRO A 7 -9.57 29.44 62.40
CA PRO A 7 -10.57 28.38 62.55
C PRO A 7 -11.67 28.69 63.58
N GLU A 8 -11.41 29.54 64.57
CA GLU A 8 -12.43 29.96 65.56
C GLU A 8 -13.33 31.09 65.03
N GLN A 9 -12.83 31.92 64.10
CA GLN A 9 -13.57 33.02 63.49
C GLN A 9 -14.17 32.61 62.14
N ARG A 10 -15.13 31.68 62.19
CA ARG A 10 -15.83 31.16 61.00
C ARG A 10 -16.95 32.09 60.52
N ASP A 11 -17.61 32.80 61.44
CA ASP A 11 -18.75 33.67 61.15
C ASP A 11 -18.69 34.97 62.00
N PRO A 12 -18.66 36.18 61.39
CA PRO A 12 -18.55 36.39 59.95
C PRO A 12 -17.12 36.09 59.44
N PRO A 13 -16.97 35.48 58.25
CA PRO A 13 -15.66 35.38 57.60
C PRO A 13 -15.13 36.78 57.24
N ILE A 14 -13.82 36.90 56.97
CA ILE A 14 -13.21 38.15 56.49
C ILE A 14 -13.90 38.61 55.20
N ARG A 15 -14.12 37.67 54.29
CA ARG A 15 -14.73 37.92 52.99
C ARG A 15 -15.38 36.67 52.43
N GLN A 16 -16.58 36.79 51.89
CA GLN A 16 -17.22 35.78 51.06
C GLN A 16 -17.50 36.39 49.69
N ILE A 17 -17.06 35.69 48.63
CA ILE A 17 -17.14 36.15 47.24
C ILE A 17 -17.89 35.09 46.44
N PRO A 18 -19.17 35.33 46.10
CA PRO A 18 -19.93 34.45 45.23
C PRO A 18 -19.52 34.68 43.78
N PHE A 19 -19.18 33.60 43.08
CA PHE A 19 -19.00 33.61 41.62
C PHE A 19 -20.13 32.79 40.99
N HIS A 20 -20.61 33.24 39.84
CA HIS A 20 -21.68 32.57 39.09
C HIS A 20 -21.17 32.12 37.72
N ARG A 21 -22.02 31.44 36.94
CA ARG A 21 -21.70 31.10 35.54
C ARG A 21 -21.72 32.36 34.67
N GLY A 22 -21.04 32.34 33.55
CA GLY A 22 -20.85 33.52 32.70
C GLY A 22 -19.78 34.48 33.23
N LEU A 23 -19.89 35.76 32.87
CA LEU A 23 -18.93 36.81 33.21
C LEU A 23 -19.04 37.26 34.67
N ASN A 24 -17.91 37.24 35.37
CA ASN A 24 -17.73 37.75 36.73
C ASN A 24 -16.60 38.79 36.72
N ILE A 25 -16.87 39.99 37.24
CA ILE A 25 -15.93 41.11 37.28
C ILE A 25 -15.50 41.35 38.73
N VAL A 26 -14.19 41.33 38.97
CA VAL A 26 -13.57 41.81 40.21
C VAL A 26 -12.98 43.19 39.94
N TRP A 27 -13.59 44.21 40.51
CA TRP A 27 -13.23 45.60 40.26
C TRP A 27 -12.47 46.19 41.45
N GLY A 28 -11.23 46.60 41.23
CA GLY A 28 -10.51 47.43 42.20
C GLY A 28 -10.62 48.90 41.82
N VAL A 29 -11.30 49.69 42.64
CA VAL A 29 -11.61 51.09 42.34
C VAL A 29 -10.33 51.92 42.38
N GLU A 30 -10.00 52.55 41.25
CA GLU A 30 -9.05 53.67 41.18
C GLU A 30 -9.73 54.90 41.77
N LEU A 31 -9.04 55.63 42.66
CA LEU A 31 -9.54 56.93 43.13
C LEU A 31 -9.45 57.92 41.96
N PRO A 32 -10.43 58.83 41.79
CA PRO A 32 -10.35 59.88 40.77
C PRO A 32 -9.04 60.69 40.90
N ASP A 33 -8.49 61.13 39.76
CA ASP A 33 -7.25 61.94 39.69
C ASP A 33 -7.35 63.25 40.50
N ASP A 34 -8.57 63.70 40.74
CA ASP A 34 -9.00 64.92 41.43
C ASP A 34 -9.39 64.70 42.92
N ALA A 35 -9.09 63.53 43.49
CA ALA A 35 -9.17 63.28 44.93
C ALA A 35 -8.12 64.14 45.68
N GLY A 36 -8.56 65.29 46.18
CA GLY A 36 -7.73 66.20 46.98
C GLY A 36 -7.17 65.56 48.25
N VAL A 37 -6.12 66.18 48.79
CA VAL A 37 -5.40 65.78 50.01
C VAL A 37 -6.26 66.05 51.26
N ASP A 38 -7.40 65.37 51.40
CA ASP A 38 -8.20 65.41 52.62
C ASP A 38 -8.02 64.14 53.45
N ALA A 39 -8.08 64.27 54.78
CA ALA A 39 -7.87 63.18 55.73
C ALA A 39 -8.82 61.97 55.55
N ALA A 40 -9.91 62.15 54.79
CA ALA A 40 -10.84 61.08 54.42
C ALA A 40 -10.35 60.24 53.21
N HIS A 41 -9.43 60.76 52.38
CA HIS A 41 -8.97 60.15 51.12
C HIS A 41 -7.45 60.33 50.97
N PRO A 42 -6.61 59.71 51.82
CA PRO A 42 -5.16 59.83 51.70
C PRO A 42 -4.69 59.31 50.32
N VAL A 43 -3.70 59.98 49.72
CA VAL A 43 -3.03 59.59 48.46
C VAL A 43 -2.26 58.28 48.69
N THR A 44 -3.00 57.18 48.73
CA THR A 44 -2.49 55.83 48.56
C THR A 44 -2.39 55.57 47.05
N LEU A 45 -1.45 54.74 46.59
CA LEU A 45 -1.45 54.24 45.20
C LEU A 45 -2.81 53.62 44.90
N SER A 46 -3.72 54.41 44.33
CA SER A 46 -5.13 54.09 44.24
C SER A 46 -5.34 53.02 43.18
N GLY A 47 -6.24 52.06 43.43
CA GLY A 47 -6.49 50.90 42.54
C GLY A 47 -5.43 49.78 42.54
N HIS A 48 -4.16 50.10 42.82
CA HIS A 48 -3.06 49.12 42.94
C HIS A 48 -2.87 48.70 44.40
N SER A 49 -2.82 47.39 44.67
CA SER A 49 -2.67 46.80 46.03
C SER A 49 -3.95 46.65 46.89
N VAL A 50 -5.15 46.82 46.33
CA VAL A 50 -6.42 46.51 47.04
C VAL A 50 -6.72 45.00 47.17
N GLY A 51 -5.97 44.16 46.45
CA GLY A 51 -6.03 42.70 46.55
C GLY A 51 -6.56 41.96 45.31
N LYS A 52 -6.81 42.62 44.17
CA LYS A 52 -7.28 41.98 42.92
C LYS A 52 -6.47 40.74 42.50
N THR A 53 -5.18 40.93 42.23
CA THR A 53 -4.24 39.86 41.87
C THR A 53 -4.14 38.79 42.96
N THR A 54 -4.25 39.18 44.23
CA THR A 54 -4.21 38.20 45.33
C THR A 54 -5.46 37.32 45.33
N CYS A 55 -6.64 37.87 45.03
CA CYS A 55 -7.87 37.10 44.82
C CYS A 55 -7.68 36.04 43.73
N CYS A 56 -7.13 36.42 42.58
CA CYS A 56 -6.82 35.51 41.48
C CYS A 56 -5.87 34.38 41.90
N ARG A 57 -4.83 34.71 42.67
CA ARG A 57 -3.84 33.74 43.16
C ARG A 57 -4.41 32.79 44.20
N LEU A 58 -5.32 33.26 45.04
CA LEU A 58 -6.01 32.43 46.03
C LEU A 58 -6.93 31.39 45.37
N ILE A 59 -7.62 31.76 44.28
CA ILE A 59 -8.40 30.81 43.46
C ILE A 59 -7.47 29.74 42.88
N ARG A 60 -6.37 30.15 42.23
CA ARG A 60 -5.37 29.23 41.67
C ARG A 60 -4.74 28.32 42.71
N TYR A 61 -4.47 28.85 43.89
CA TYR A 61 -3.95 28.09 45.02
C TYR A 61 -4.93 27.01 45.45
N CYS A 62 -6.23 27.30 45.52
CA CYS A 62 -7.27 26.30 45.79
C CYS A 62 -7.38 25.25 44.66
N LEU A 63 -7.13 25.63 43.41
CA LEU A 63 -7.18 24.75 42.24
C LEU A 63 -5.92 23.90 42.01
N GLY A 64 -4.84 24.14 42.76
CA GLY A 64 -3.66 23.26 42.75
C GLY A 64 -2.30 23.94 42.78
N GLU A 65 -2.20 25.27 42.60
CA GLU A 65 -0.91 25.94 42.73
C GLU A 65 -0.35 25.80 44.17
N SER A 66 0.98 25.72 44.28
CA SER A 66 1.69 25.55 45.55
C SER A 66 1.77 26.87 46.35
N THR A 67 1.67 28.01 45.67
CA THR A 67 1.81 29.36 46.23
C THR A 67 0.60 30.22 45.86
N PHE A 68 0.36 31.29 46.61
CA PHE A 68 -0.72 32.26 46.34
C PHE A 68 -0.19 33.71 46.21
N GLY A 69 1.12 33.86 46.00
CA GLY A 69 1.77 35.16 45.89
C GLY A 69 3.28 35.05 45.93
N ASN A 70 3.96 36.17 45.67
CA ASN A 70 5.40 36.25 45.88
C ASN A 70 5.76 36.09 47.37
N PRO A 71 7.01 35.70 47.70
CA PRO A 71 7.41 35.44 49.08
C PRO A 71 7.14 36.60 50.05
N GLY A 72 7.31 37.84 49.59
CA GLY A 72 7.03 39.03 50.40
C GLY A 72 5.55 39.21 50.73
N ALA A 73 4.66 39.03 49.74
CA ALA A 73 3.22 39.11 49.93
C ALA A 73 2.71 37.98 50.85
N MET A 74 3.17 36.75 50.62
CA MET A 74 2.82 35.62 51.49
C MET A 74 3.31 35.84 52.92
N SER A 75 4.52 36.37 53.10
CA SER A 75 5.06 36.69 54.44
C SER A 75 4.20 37.73 55.18
N ARG A 76 3.79 38.80 54.50
CA ARG A 76 2.87 39.81 55.07
C ARG A 76 1.50 39.21 55.44
N ILE A 77 0.95 38.35 54.60
CA ILE A 77 -0.33 37.68 54.86
C ILE A 77 -0.20 36.76 56.09
N LYS A 78 0.84 35.92 56.13
CA LYS A 78 1.14 35.02 57.28
C LYS A 78 1.42 35.76 58.58
N ASN A 79 1.94 36.98 58.50
CA ASN A 79 2.16 37.82 59.67
C ASN A 79 0.86 38.46 60.18
N THR A 80 -0.01 38.89 59.26
CA THR A 80 -1.27 39.55 59.59
C THR A 80 -2.33 38.54 60.03
N PHE A 81 -2.37 37.37 59.41
CA PHE A 81 -3.28 36.26 59.71
C PHE A 81 -2.49 34.96 59.95
N PRO A 82 -1.88 34.78 61.13
CA PRO A 82 -1.07 33.60 61.45
C PRO A 82 -1.85 32.28 61.33
N GLU A 83 -3.16 32.32 61.56
CA GLU A 83 -4.08 31.18 61.48
C GLU A 83 -5.05 31.32 60.31
N GLY A 84 -4.77 32.19 59.34
CA GLY A 84 -5.69 32.47 58.24
C GLY A 84 -5.89 31.29 57.28
N TRP A 85 -7.08 31.20 56.70
CA TRP A 85 -7.43 30.19 55.69
C TRP A 85 -8.15 30.79 54.50
N VAL A 86 -8.02 30.13 53.35
CA VAL A 86 -8.85 30.35 52.17
C VAL A 86 -9.65 29.09 51.89
N GLY A 87 -10.94 29.26 51.64
CA GLY A 87 -11.84 28.21 51.24
C GLY A 87 -12.47 28.47 49.87
N MET A 88 -12.81 27.40 49.17
CA MET A 88 -13.45 27.44 47.86
C MET A 88 -14.46 26.30 47.73
N GLU A 89 -15.67 26.66 47.30
CA GLU A 89 -16.70 25.72 46.89
C GLU A 89 -16.77 25.77 45.37
N LEU A 90 -16.79 24.60 44.74
CA LEU A 90 -16.89 24.47 43.29
C LEU A 90 -17.65 23.20 42.90
N SER A 91 -18.18 23.19 41.68
CA SER A 91 -18.69 21.99 41.04
C SER A 91 -17.81 21.63 39.85
N ALA A 92 -17.28 20.41 39.82
CA ALA A 92 -16.51 19.87 38.70
C ALA A 92 -17.09 18.52 38.28
N ASP A 93 -17.44 18.37 37.00
CA ASP A 93 -18.11 17.18 36.44
C ASP A 93 -19.40 16.77 37.20
N GLY A 94 -20.21 17.78 37.58
CA GLY A 94 -21.44 17.57 38.34
C GLY A 94 -21.26 17.21 39.81
N GLN A 95 -20.02 17.16 40.30
CA GLN A 95 -19.70 16.87 41.70
C GLN A 95 -19.32 18.14 42.46
N GLU A 96 -20.00 18.37 43.58
CA GLU A 96 -19.74 19.51 44.48
C GLU A 96 -18.61 19.20 45.44
N TRP A 97 -17.62 20.08 45.47
CA TRP A 97 -16.42 19.99 46.27
C TRP A 97 -16.20 21.27 47.07
N SER A 98 -15.76 21.08 48.31
CA SER A 98 -15.29 22.14 49.18
C SER A 98 -13.83 21.90 49.51
N VAL A 99 -13.02 22.95 49.38
CA VAL A 99 -11.57 22.93 49.56
C VAL A 99 -11.20 24.03 50.55
N LEU A 100 -10.25 23.74 51.43
CA LEU A 100 -9.72 24.66 52.41
C LEU A 100 -8.20 24.56 52.43
N LYS A 101 -7.50 25.69 52.27
CA LYS A 101 -6.04 25.74 52.31
C LYS A 101 -5.55 26.83 53.27
N PRO A 102 -4.44 26.59 53.99
CA PRO A 102 -3.89 27.57 54.91
C PRO A 102 -3.23 28.72 54.13
N ILE A 103 -3.51 29.95 54.55
CA ILE A 103 -2.74 31.14 54.15
C ILE A 103 -1.83 31.64 55.28
N GLY A 104 -2.05 31.14 56.50
CA GLY A 104 -1.26 31.38 57.70
C GLY A 104 0.02 30.53 57.79
N ARG A 105 0.54 30.40 59.02
CA ARG A 105 1.83 29.73 59.31
C ARG A 105 1.70 28.22 59.41
N THR A 106 0.53 27.72 59.81
CA THR A 106 0.28 26.31 60.13
C THR A 106 -1.03 25.83 59.54
N GLY A 107 -1.12 24.53 59.24
CA GLY A 107 -2.32 23.88 58.73
C GLY A 107 -2.02 22.95 57.57
N ASP A 108 -2.84 21.91 57.42
CA ASP A 108 -2.81 21.01 56.26
C ASP A 108 -4.01 21.32 55.35
N PRO A 109 -3.86 21.30 54.01
CA PRO A 109 -4.98 21.41 53.09
C PRO A 109 -6.05 20.34 53.33
N LYS A 110 -7.32 20.74 53.23
CA LYS A 110 -8.47 19.85 53.39
C LYS A 110 -9.43 19.94 52.21
N ALA A 111 -10.05 18.83 51.82
CA ALA A 111 -11.19 18.86 50.92
C ALA A 111 -12.18 17.73 51.23
N ALA A 112 -13.45 17.95 50.88
CA ALA A 112 -14.51 16.95 50.95
C ALA A 112 -15.65 17.28 49.97
N GLN A 113 -16.50 16.30 49.71
CA GLN A 113 -17.63 16.42 48.79
C GLN A 113 -18.91 16.79 49.54
N GLY A 114 -19.73 17.65 48.95
CA GLY A 114 -21.10 17.93 49.41
C GLY A 114 -21.24 18.48 50.83
N ILE A 115 -20.20 19.13 51.36
CA ILE A 115 -20.25 19.82 52.67
C ILE A 115 -19.82 21.27 52.52
N ALA A 116 -20.29 22.16 53.40
CA ALA A 116 -19.88 23.56 53.39
C ALA A 116 -18.40 23.73 53.79
N VAL A 117 -17.73 24.73 53.24
CA VAL A 117 -16.30 25.01 53.52
C VAL A 117 -16.01 25.16 55.03
N GLU A 118 -16.90 25.77 55.81
CA GLU A 118 -16.73 25.98 57.25
C GLU A 118 -16.68 24.65 58.01
N SER A 119 -17.35 23.61 57.50
CA SER A 119 -17.36 22.28 58.11
C SER A 119 -16.02 21.55 57.93
N LEU A 120 -15.16 22.00 57.01
CA LEU A 120 -13.84 21.40 56.78
C LEU A 120 -12.90 21.58 57.97
N PHE A 121 -13.08 22.61 58.80
CA PHE A 121 -12.28 22.82 59.99
C PHE A 121 -12.38 21.65 60.98
N ASP A 122 -13.55 21.02 61.07
CA ASP A 122 -13.85 19.95 62.03
C ASP A 122 -13.48 18.56 61.53
N LEU A 123 -13.09 18.42 60.26
CA LEU A 123 -12.67 17.13 59.70
C LEU A 123 -11.39 16.62 60.32
N ASP A 124 -11.39 15.34 60.67
CA ASP A 124 -10.19 14.60 61.03
C ASP A 124 -9.33 14.24 59.81
N ARG A 125 -8.14 13.67 60.04
CA ARG A 125 -7.23 13.26 58.95
C ARG A 125 -7.79 12.14 58.06
N LYS A 126 -8.67 11.28 58.58
CA LYS A 126 -9.20 10.13 57.83
C LYS A 126 -10.32 10.56 56.89
N GLN A 127 -11.05 11.62 57.24
CA GLN A 127 -12.13 12.20 56.45
C GLN A 127 -11.62 13.23 55.42
N ASN A 128 -10.34 13.61 55.48
CA ASN A 128 -9.76 14.56 54.54
C ASN A 128 -9.51 13.89 53.17
N HIS A 129 -10.23 14.34 52.15
CA HIS A 129 -10.13 13.84 50.78
C HIS A 129 -9.38 14.81 49.84
N PHE A 130 -8.45 15.62 50.37
CA PHE A 130 -7.71 16.58 49.55
C PHE A 130 -6.93 15.98 48.37
N SER A 131 -6.28 14.82 48.56
CA SER A 131 -5.59 14.15 47.44
C SER A 131 -6.57 13.66 46.37
N VAL A 132 -7.70 13.07 46.80
CA VAL A 132 -8.76 12.58 45.90
C VAL A 132 -9.36 13.74 45.10
N PHE A 133 -9.55 14.90 45.73
CA PHE A 133 -9.98 16.12 45.04
C PHE A 133 -8.99 16.54 43.94
N MET A 134 -7.69 16.54 44.23
CA MET A 134 -6.66 16.91 43.25
C MET A 134 -6.57 15.89 42.09
N ASP A 135 -6.73 14.60 42.39
CA ASP A 135 -6.80 13.55 41.37
C ASP A 135 -8.05 13.73 40.50
N HIS A 136 -9.23 13.98 41.10
CA HIS A 136 -10.48 14.28 40.39
C HIS A 136 -10.32 15.47 39.45
N LEU A 137 -9.76 16.59 39.94
CA LEU A 137 -9.50 17.75 39.10
C LEU A 137 -8.57 17.41 37.93
N ARG A 138 -7.46 16.71 38.17
CA ARG A 138 -6.52 16.34 37.10
C ARG A 138 -7.24 15.48 36.05
N ASP A 139 -7.95 14.47 36.50
CA ASP A 139 -8.55 13.48 35.61
C ASP A 139 -9.68 14.13 34.80
N THR A 140 -10.60 14.88 35.45
CA THR A 140 -11.66 15.62 34.76
C THR A 140 -11.12 16.64 33.76
N MET A 141 -10.13 17.45 34.14
CA MET A 141 -9.67 18.58 33.33
C MET A 141 -8.77 18.17 32.16
N MET A 142 -8.12 17.02 32.25
CA MET A 142 -7.21 16.49 31.23
C MET A 142 -7.82 15.32 30.42
N THR A 143 -9.11 15.03 30.61
CA THR A 143 -9.80 13.95 29.91
C THR A 143 -9.93 14.24 28.41
N GLY A 144 -9.73 13.21 27.58
CA GLY A 144 -9.98 13.25 26.15
C GLY A 144 -8.82 13.76 25.28
N LEU A 145 -7.69 14.14 25.88
CA LEU A 145 -6.52 14.56 25.11
C LEU A 145 -5.92 13.39 24.33
N GLN A 146 -5.65 13.62 23.04
CA GLN A 146 -5.05 12.62 22.14
C GLN A 146 -3.64 12.17 22.56
N ALA A 147 -2.93 13.03 23.30
CA ALA A 147 -1.59 12.77 23.80
C ALA A 147 -1.46 13.26 25.25
N SER A 148 -0.76 12.48 26.08
CA SER A 148 -0.49 12.81 27.48
C SER A 148 0.79 13.61 27.68
N ALA A 149 1.68 13.68 26.68
CA ALA A 149 2.98 14.33 26.76
C ALA A 149 3.28 15.20 25.51
N PRO A 150 4.16 16.22 25.63
CA PRO A 150 4.60 17.00 24.48
C PRO A 150 5.43 16.16 23.49
N PRO A 151 5.54 16.59 22.22
CA PRO A 151 6.41 15.96 21.24
C PRO A 151 7.87 15.92 21.72
N ASN A 152 8.52 14.77 21.60
CA ASN A 152 9.93 14.56 22.01
C ASN A 152 10.21 14.77 23.51
N SER A 153 9.21 14.65 24.39
CA SER A 153 9.40 14.66 25.84
C SER A 153 8.81 13.42 26.48
N ALA A 154 9.51 12.88 27.49
CA ALA A 154 9.01 11.76 28.30
C ALA A 154 8.14 12.23 29.48
N LYS A 155 8.06 13.55 29.74
CA LYS A 155 7.29 14.10 30.86
C LYS A 155 5.87 14.42 30.42
N PRO A 156 4.83 13.89 31.10
CA PRO A 156 3.45 14.18 30.75
C PRO A 156 3.06 15.62 31.10
N TYR A 157 2.01 16.12 30.46
CA TYR A 157 1.35 17.34 30.87
C TYR A 157 0.65 17.16 32.22
N GLU A 158 1.03 17.98 33.19
CA GLU A 158 0.32 18.13 34.46
C GLU A 158 -0.84 19.13 34.36
N TRP A 159 -1.88 18.94 35.18
CA TRP A 159 -2.99 19.91 35.35
C TRP A 159 -2.50 21.34 35.59
N LYS A 160 -1.40 21.52 36.34
CA LYS A 160 -0.82 22.84 36.60
C LYS A 160 -0.38 23.59 35.32
N HIS A 161 -0.01 22.89 34.25
CA HIS A 161 0.28 23.53 32.97
C HIS A 161 -0.99 24.09 32.33
N LEU A 162 -2.08 23.32 32.35
CA LEU A 162 -3.37 23.77 31.82
C LEU A 162 -3.95 24.90 32.67
N LEU A 163 -3.94 24.75 34.00
CA LEU A 163 -4.32 25.82 34.93
C LEU A 163 -3.54 27.10 34.67
N ALA A 164 -2.26 26.99 34.29
CA ALA A 164 -1.47 28.15 33.89
C ALA A 164 -2.08 28.92 32.72
N TRP A 165 -2.43 28.21 31.65
CA TRP A 165 -3.10 28.81 30.50
C TRP A 165 -4.47 29.40 30.85
N LEU A 166 -5.31 28.65 31.57
CA LEU A 166 -6.68 29.06 31.89
C LEU A 166 -6.77 30.29 32.80
N THR A 167 -5.74 30.54 33.60
CA THR A 167 -5.75 31.59 34.61
C THR A 167 -4.57 32.55 34.46
N ARG A 168 -4.51 33.34 33.38
CA ARG A 168 -3.35 34.18 33.04
C ARG A 168 -3.00 35.21 34.11
N ASP A 169 -1.69 35.34 34.35
CA ASP A 169 -1.13 36.35 35.25
C ASP A 169 -1.02 37.72 34.58
N GLN A 170 -1.33 38.76 35.34
CA GLN A 170 -1.11 40.15 34.93
C GLN A 170 0.38 40.40 34.63
N GLU A 171 1.30 39.82 35.40
CA GLU A 171 2.74 40.03 35.22
C GLU A 171 3.30 39.42 33.92
N ALA A 172 2.56 38.51 33.26
CA ALA A 172 2.91 38.00 31.93
C ALA A 172 2.50 38.96 30.81
N ARG A 173 1.76 40.03 31.14
CA ARG A 173 1.34 41.11 30.23
C ARG A 173 0.65 40.63 28.94
N PHE A 174 0.11 39.42 28.92
CA PHE A 174 -0.59 38.87 27.76
C PHE A 174 0.19 39.05 26.44
N GLN A 175 1.53 38.91 26.48
CA GLN A 175 2.39 39.23 25.32
C GLN A 175 2.42 38.12 24.27
N SER A 176 2.09 36.89 24.66
CA SER A 176 2.10 35.76 23.74
C SER A 176 1.09 34.69 24.13
N LEU A 177 0.76 33.83 23.17
CA LEU A 177 -0.17 32.72 23.39
C LEU A 177 0.44 31.63 24.30
N TYR A 178 1.76 31.56 24.44
CA TYR A 178 2.47 30.48 25.13
C TYR A 178 3.10 30.89 26.48
N ASP A 179 3.15 32.19 26.79
CA ASP A 179 3.66 32.69 28.07
C ASP A 179 2.50 33.09 28.99
N TRP A 180 2.30 32.31 30.06
CA TRP A 180 1.14 32.41 30.94
C TRP A 180 1.48 32.82 32.37
N ARG A 181 2.76 32.74 32.75
CA ARG A 181 3.24 32.91 34.13
C ARG A 181 4.58 33.61 34.13
N SER A 182 4.62 34.75 34.81
CA SER A 182 5.88 35.48 35.01
C SER A 182 6.64 34.92 36.22
N PRO A 183 7.97 34.78 36.16
CA PRO A 183 8.77 34.46 37.34
C PRO A 183 8.57 35.44 38.51
N ARG A 184 8.14 36.68 38.22
CA ARG A 184 7.88 37.72 39.24
C ARG A 184 6.64 37.44 40.09
N SER A 185 5.70 36.64 39.61
CA SER A 185 4.47 36.34 40.36
C SER A 185 4.73 35.41 41.56
N GLY A 186 5.88 34.71 41.56
CA GLY A 186 6.20 33.68 42.55
C GLY A 186 5.38 32.40 42.34
N ALA A 187 4.78 32.23 41.15
CA ALA A 187 4.09 31.02 40.78
C ALA A 187 5.09 29.85 40.63
N ASP A 188 4.74 28.73 41.24
CA ASP A 188 5.48 27.46 41.19
C ASP A 188 4.91 26.55 40.08
N THR A 189 4.74 27.13 38.89
CA THR A 189 4.22 26.39 37.73
C THR A 189 5.32 25.51 37.15
N PRO A 190 5.04 24.22 36.85
CA PRO A 190 6.01 23.34 36.22
C PRO A 190 6.53 23.93 34.90
N ARG A 191 7.83 23.79 34.66
CA ARG A 191 8.48 24.34 33.46
C ARG A 191 8.46 23.31 32.33
N PHE A 192 8.09 23.77 31.15
CA PHE A 192 8.31 23.03 29.92
C PHE A 192 9.80 22.97 29.56
N GLU A 193 10.23 21.84 29.00
CA GLU A 193 11.57 21.67 28.44
C GLU A 193 11.79 22.58 27.23
N LYS A 194 10.75 22.73 26.39
CA LYS A 194 10.69 23.73 25.31
C LYS A 194 9.46 24.61 25.50
N PRO A 195 9.59 25.79 26.17
CA PRO A 195 8.46 26.63 26.56
C PRO A 195 7.46 26.95 25.47
N LYS A 196 7.92 27.49 24.33
CA LYS A 196 7.05 27.86 23.22
C LYS A 196 6.37 26.65 22.57
N GLU A 197 7.16 25.66 22.17
CA GLU A 197 6.67 24.47 21.44
C GLU A 197 5.67 23.66 22.27
N HIS A 198 6.01 23.34 23.52
CA HIS A 198 5.19 22.48 24.36
C HIS A 198 3.90 23.18 24.83
N ALA A 199 3.94 24.48 25.11
CA ALA A 199 2.75 25.24 25.46
C ALA A 199 1.77 25.35 24.28
N LEU A 200 2.26 25.69 23.08
CA LEU A 200 1.42 25.76 21.88
C LEU A 200 0.84 24.41 21.50
N TYR A 201 1.59 23.31 21.68
CA TYR A 201 1.06 21.97 21.47
C TYR A 201 -0.05 21.62 22.47
N LEU A 202 0.05 22.05 23.74
CA LEU A 202 -1.03 21.87 24.72
C LEU A 202 -2.31 22.60 24.30
N VAL A 203 -2.20 23.84 23.82
CA VAL A 203 -3.35 24.59 23.27
C VAL A 203 -3.96 23.85 22.08
N ARG A 204 -3.13 23.29 21.19
CA ARG A 204 -3.60 22.49 20.04
C ARG A 204 -4.30 21.20 20.46
N LEU A 205 -3.81 20.51 21.48
CA LEU A 205 -4.48 19.34 22.06
C LEU A 205 -5.86 19.72 22.61
N MET A 206 -5.94 20.84 23.34
CA MET A 206 -7.21 21.33 23.90
C MET A 206 -8.22 21.78 22.85
N LEU A 207 -7.75 22.27 21.71
CA LEU A 207 -8.58 22.61 20.54
C LEU A 207 -8.83 21.41 19.60
N ASP A 208 -8.23 20.25 19.90
CA ASP A 208 -8.33 19.02 19.11
C ASP A 208 -7.91 19.24 17.64
N ILE A 209 -6.80 19.99 17.45
CA ILE A 209 -6.20 20.38 16.15
C ILE A 209 -4.76 19.84 16.01
N VAL A 210 -4.52 18.65 16.55
CA VAL A 210 -3.25 17.94 16.42
C VAL A 210 -3.27 17.09 15.15
N GLN A 211 -2.16 17.12 14.40
CA GLN A 211 -2.02 16.49 13.08
C GLN A 211 -1.19 15.21 13.12
N ASP A 212 -0.99 14.60 14.30
CA ASP A 212 -0.04 13.50 14.45
C ASP A 212 -0.47 12.26 13.64
N GLU A 213 -1.77 11.97 13.59
CA GLU A 213 -2.34 10.96 12.69
C GLU A 213 -2.15 11.32 11.22
N GLU A 214 -2.46 12.57 10.82
CA GLU A 214 -2.28 13.04 9.44
C GLU A 214 -0.82 12.86 8.99
N LEU A 215 0.15 13.27 9.83
CA LEU A 215 1.57 13.14 9.55
C LEU A 215 2.03 11.68 9.52
N ARG A 216 1.48 10.82 10.39
CA ARG A 216 1.78 9.39 10.42
C ARG A 216 1.27 8.69 9.16
N VAL A 217 0.03 8.94 8.77
CA VAL A 217 -0.58 8.39 7.55
C VAL A 217 0.16 8.90 6.32
N ALA A 218 0.50 10.20 6.25
CA ALA A 218 1.26 10.75 5.13
C ALA A 218 2.67 10.11 4.98
N ARG A 219 3.36 9.83 6.11
CA ARG A 219 4.65 9.13 6.07
C ARG A 219 4.49 7.69 5.59
N SER A 220 3.53 6.96 6.16
CA SER A 220 3.26 5.57 5.77
C SER A 220 2.83 5.46 4.30
N LEU A 221 2.06 6.42 3.80
CA LEU A 221 1.70 6.51 2.38
C LEU A 221 2.93 6.67 1.49
N GLY A 222 3.88 7.54 1.86
CA GLY A 222 5.13 7.70 1.11
C GLY A 222 5.98 6.42 1.08
N GLU A 223 6.01 5.67 2.18
CA GLU A 223 6.67 4.35 2.24
C GLU A 223 5.96 3.33 1.33
N ALA A 224 4.61 3.28 1.39
CA ALA A 224 3.81 2.37 0.58
C ALA A 224 3.89 2.65 -0.93
N GLU A 225 3.89 3.94 -1.33
CA GLU A 225 4.08 4.38 -2.72
C GLU A 225 5.48 4.03 -3.24
N SER A 226 6.51 4.15 -2.39
CA SER A 226 7.87 3.73 -2.74
C SER A 226 7.95 2.22 -2.98
N GLU A 227 7.35 1.42 -2.12
CA GLU A 227 7.27 -0.04 -2.27
C GLU A 227 6.49 -0.45 -3.52
N LEU A 228 5.34 0.18 -3.78
CA LEU A 228 4.55 -0.04 -5.00
C LEU A 228 5.39 0.22 -6.26
N THR A 229 6.11 1.34 -6.29
CA THR A 229 6.99 1.70 -7.42
C THR A 229 8.06 0.62 -7.66
N GLN A 230 8.64 0.06 -6.60
CA GLN A 230 9.62 -1.03 -6.70
C GLN A 230 8.97 -2.32 -7.25
N LEU A 231 7.78 -2.67 -6.77
CA LEU A 231 7.02 -3.82 -7.25
C LEU A 231 6.63 -3.68 -8.72
N GLU A 232 6.13 -2.52 -9.14
CA GLU A 232 5.78 -2.24 -10.54
C GLU A 232 6.99 -2.34 -11.46
N SER A 233 8.15 -1.79 -11.04
CA SER A 233 9.40 -1.93 -11.77
C SER A 233 9.79 -3.40 -11.92
N ARG A 234 9.67 -4.19 -10.84
CA ARG A 234 9.98 -5.62 -10.87
C ARG A 234 9.03 -6.41 -11.77
N VAL A 235 7.73 -6.10 -11.74
CA VAL A 235 6.73 -6.70 -12.63
C VAL A 235 7.05 -6.37 -14.09
N ALA A 236 7.39 -5.11 -14.38
CA ALA A 236 7.77 -4.67 -15.72
C ALA A 236 9.03 -5.42 -16.23
N GLU A 237 10.04 -5.59 -15.38
CA GLU A 237 11.24 -6.37 -15.70
C GLU A 237 10.90 -7.83 -16.01
N LEU A 238 10.12 -8.49 -15.13
CA LEU A 238 9.73 -9.89 -15.28
C LEU A 238 8.83 -10.11 -16.51
N ARG A 239 8.06 -9.11 -16.94
CA ARG A 239 7.23 -9.19 -18.16
C ARG A 239 8.02 -9.10 -19.46
N ARG A 240 9.21 -8.48 -19.47
CA ARG A 240 9.99 -8.27 -20.72
C ARG A 240 10.33 -9.56 -21.45
N GLU A 241 10.73 -10.59 -20.70
CA GLU A 241 11.23 -11.82 -21.29
C GLU A 241 10.10 -12.68 -21.90
N PRO A 242 8.94 -12.89 -21.22
CA PRO A 242 7.77 -13.49 -21.83
C PRO A 242 7.25 -12.69 -23.03
N GLU A 243 7.25 -11.35 -22.94
CA GLU A 243 6.82 -10.48 -24.04
C GLU A 243 7.72 -10.61 -25.26
N TYR A 244 9.05 -10.66 -25.06
CA TYR A 244 10.00 -10.92 -26.12
C TYR A 244 9.75 -12.29 -26.78
N ARG A 245 9.59 -13.35 -25.98
CA ARG A 245 9.27 -14.70 -26.48
C ARG A 245 7.97 -14.70 -27.28
N ARG A 246 6.90 -14.10 -26.75
CA ARG A 246 5.60 -13.97 -27.44
C ARG A 246 5.76 -13.28 -28.80
N ASN A 247 6.48 -12.16 -28.84
CA ASN A 247 6.74 -11.39 -30.06
C ASN A 247 7.55 -12.19 -31.09
N GLU A 248 8.54 -12.97 -30.64
CA GLU A 248 9.34 -13.84 -31.50
C GLU A 248 8.47 -14.95 -32.12
N GLN A 249 7.65 -15.64 -31.32
CA GLN A 249 6.77 -16.69 -31.81
C GLN A 249 5.68 -16.14 -32.74
N GLU A 250 5.15 -14.95 -32.46
CA GLU A 250 4.17 -14.29 -33.34
C GLU A 250 4.77 -14.03 -34.73
N ARG A 251 6.03 -13.61 -34.82
CA ARG A 251 6.72 -13.42 -36.12
C ARG A 251 6.90 -14.74 -36.86
N ALA A 252 7.28 -15.81 -36.16
CA ALA A 252 7.43 -17.13 -36.75
C ALA A 252 6.09 -17.66 -37.30
N LEU A 253 5.01 -17.50 -36.52
CA LEU A 253 3.65 -17.86 -36.93
C LEU A 253 3.21 -17.08 -38.17
N LYS A 254 3.39 -15.75 -38.19
CA LYS A 254 3.09 -14.90 -39.37
C LYS A 254 3.77 -15.42 -40.63
N HIS A 255 5.05 -15.77 -40.54
CA HIS A 255 5.81 -16.33 -41.66
C HIS A 255 5.22 -17.68 -42.13
N LEU A 256 4.81 -18.57 -41.22
CA LEU A 256 4.23 -19.87 -41.55
C LEU A 256 2.83 -19.78 -42.18
N VAL A 257 2.06 -18.76 -41.86
CA VAL A 257 0.73 -18.51 -42.44
C VAL A 257 0.75 -17.55 -43.64
N GLY A 258 1.93 -17.04 -44.03
CA GLY A 258 2.08 -16.15 -45.19
C GLY A 258 1.61 -14.71 -44.97
N LEU A 259 1.56 -14.25 -43.72
CA LEU A 259 1.23 -12.87 -43.36
C LEU A 259 2.49 -11.99 -43.36
N SER A 260 2.32 -10.71 -43.70
CA SER A 260 3.38 -9.71 -43.56
C SER A 260 3.61 -9.36 -42.08
N SER A 261 4.74 -8.73 -41.79
CA SER A 261 5.05 -8.28 -40.42
C SER A 261 4.06 -7.24 -39.88
N ALA A 262 3.40 -6.49 -40.77
CA ALA A 262 2.43 -5.46 -40.42
C ALA A 262 1.02 -6.00 -40.15
N ASP A 263 0.72 -7.22 -40.61
CA ASP A 263 -0.60 -7.81 -40.44
C ASP A 263 -0.84 -8.25 -39.00
N THR A 264 -2.08 -8.14 -38.54
CA THR A 264 -2.49 -8.62 -37.21
C THR A 264 -2.71 -10.13 -37.27
N LEU A 265 -2.04 -10.88 -36.38
CA LEU A 265 -2.21 -12.33 -36.30
C LEU A 265 -3.38 -12.66 -35.37
N ASN A 266 -4.43 -13.29 -35.90
CA ASN A 266 -5.47 -13.90 -35.07
C ASN A 266 -5.08 -15.35 -34.73
N VAL A 267 -4.90 -15.64 -33.44
CA VAL A 267 -4.49 -16.96 -32.92
C VAL A 267 -5.64 -17.67 -32.20
N ASP A 268 -6.84 -17.10 -32.22
CA ASP A 268 -8.03 -17.70 -31.61
C ASP A 268 -8.40 -19.02 -32.31
N GLU A 269 -8.32 -20.14 -31.57
CA GLU A 269 -8.68 -21.46 -32.09
C GLU A 269 -10.19 -21.67 -32.23
N SER A 270 -11.01 -20.84 -31.58
CA SER A 270 -12.47 -20.86 -31.73
C SER A 270 -12.93 -20.16 -33.01
N ASP A 271 -12.10 -19.27 -33.56
CA ASP A 271 -12.32 -18.64 -34.84
C ASP A 271 -11.81 -19.52 -35.98
N LEU A 272 -12.75 -20.19 -36.68
CA LEU A 272 -12.45 -20.99 -37.86
C LEU A 272 -11.86 -20.18 -39.03
N THR A 273 -11.99 -18.85 -39.00
CA THR A 273 -11.41 -17.94 -40.00
C THR A 273 -10.00 -17.47 -39.62
N SER A 274 -9.48 -17.85 -38.45
CA SER A 274 -8.10 -17.59 -38.05
C SER A 274 -7.13 -18.13 -39.11
N PRO A 275 -6.15 -17.33 -39.59
CA PRO A 275 -5.13 -17.80 -40.52
C PRO A 275 -4.35 -19.02 -40.01
N VAL A 276 -4.17 -19.11 -38.69
CA VAL A 276 -3.48 -20.23 -38.03
C VAL A 276 -4.36 -21.49 -38.08
N VAL A 277 -5.65 -21.38 -37.76
CA VAL A 277 -6.59 -22.50 -37.80
C VAL A 277 -6.80 -22.99 -39.23
N MET A 278 -6.95 -22.08 -40.19
CA MET A 278 -7.04 -22.42 -41.61
C MET A 278 -5.80 -23.15 -42.07
N ARG A 279 -4.60 -22.61 -41.79
CA ARG A 279 -3.33 -23.24 -42.19
C ARG A 279 -3.14 -24.62 -41.56
N ARG A 280 -3.48 -24.77 -40.27
CA ARG A 280 -3.43 -26.06 -39.57
C ARG A 280 -4.37 -27.08 -40.21
N THR A 281 -5.56 -26.65 -40.64
CA THR A 281 -6.56 -27.48 -41.29
C THR A 281 -6.14 -27.88 -42.70
N GLU A 282 -5.58 -26.95 -43.48
CA GLU A 282 -4.99 -27.22 -44.81
C GLU A 282 -3.91 -28.29 -44.74
N LEU A 283 -2.97 -28.16 -43.79
CA LEU A 283 -1.89 -29.12 -43.60
C LEU A 283 -2.43 -30.51 -43.23
N LYS A 284 -3.41 -30.59 -42.32
CA LYS A 284 -4.06 -31.86 -41.96
C LYS A 284 -4.77 -32.52 -43.15
N ASN A 285 -5.49 -31.73 -43.95
CA ASN A 285 -6.17 -32.22 -45.14
C ASN A 285 -5.17 -32.69 -46.21
N ALA A 286 -4.08 -31.96 -46.43
CA ALA A 286 -3.01 -32.34 -47.35
C ALA A 286 -2.31 -33.63 -46.92
N ILE A 287 -2.03 -33.78 -45.62
CA ILE A 287 -1.47 -35.00 -45.03
C ILE A 287 -2.40 -36.19 -45.31
N SER A 288 -3.70 -36.06 -45.04
CA SER A 288 -4.69 -37.11 -45.28
C SER A 288 -4.75 -37.50 -46.76
N ALA A 289 -4.81 -36.51 -47.66
CA ALA A 289 -4.87 -36.76 -49.10
C ALA A 289 -3.62 -37.50 -49.62
N ILE A 290 -2.42 -37.10 -49.18
CA ILE A 290 -1.17 -37.78 -49.58
C ILE A 290 -1.12 -39.21 -49.01
N GLN A 291 -1.63 -39.44 -47.79
CA GLN A 291 -1.73 -40.78 -47.22
C GLN A 291 -2.64 -41.69 -48.05
N ASP A 292 -3.80 -41.18 -48.47
CA ASP A 292 -4.73 -41.92 -49.34
C ASP A 292 -4.08 -42.25 -50.70
N GLU A 293 -3.34 -41.30 -51.29
CA GLU A 293 -2.59 -41.51 -52.53
C GLU A 293 -1.50 -42.57 -52.39
N ILE A 294 -0.76 -42.58 -51.27
CA ILE A 294 0.25 -43.61 -50.97
C ILE A 294 -0.41 -44.98 -50.83
N GLU A 295 -1.58 -45.06 -50.18
CA GLU A 295 -2.30 -46.33 -50.03
C GLU A 295 -2.77 -46.88 -51.39
N VAL A 296 -3.25 -46.00 -52.28
CA VAL A 296 -3.61 -46.37 -53.67
C VAL A 296 -2.37 -46.86 -54.42
N ALA A 297 -1.25 -46.14 -54.32
CA ALA A 297 0.01 -46.53 -54.94
C ALA A 297 0.50 -47.90 -54.43
N ASP A 298 0.39 -48.17 -53.13
CA ASP A 298 0.75 -49.46 -52.53
C ASP A 298 -0.11 -50.61 -53.07
N ARG A 299 -1.42 -50.41 -53.22
CA ARG A 299 -2.31 -51.41 -53.84
C ARG A 299 -1.92 -51.69 -55.29
N LEU A 300 -1.57 -50.65 -56.06
CA LEU A 300 -1.14 -50.79 -57.47
C LEU A 300 0.20 -51.53 -57.59
N ILE A 301 1.19 -51.14 -56.77
CA ILE A 301 2.50 -51.79 -56.67
C ILE A 301 2.33 -53.26 -56.29
N ALA A 302 1.51 -53.57 -55.29
CA ALA A 302 1.23 -54.95 -54.88
C ALA A 302 0.61 -55.77 -56.01
N ARG A 303 -0.39 -55.23 -56.72
CA ARG A 303 -1.02 -55.90 -57.86
C ARG A 303 -0.03 -56.19 -59.00
N LYS A 304 0.82 -55.21 -59.35
CA LYS A 304 1.86 -55.36 -60.38
C LYS A 304 2.92 -56.38 -59.96
N ARG A 305 3.34 -56.41 -58.68
CA ARG A 305 4.28 -57.41 -58.14
C ARG A 305 3.71 -58.83 -58.21
N VAL A 306 2.44 -59.02 -57.86
CA VAL A 306 1.76 -60.33 -57.99
C VAL A 306 1.72 -60.77 -59.46
N TRP A 307 1.41 -59.86 -60.37
CA TRP A 307 1.37 -60.17 -61.81
C TRP A 307 2.75 -60.58 -62.34
N LEU A 308 3.81 -59.82 -62.02
CA LEU A 308 5.20 -60.16 -62.37
C LEU A 308 5.60 -61.53 -61.81
N ALA A 309 5.32 -61.80 -60.52
CA ALA A 309 5.62 -63.08 -59.90
C ALA A 309 4.91 -64.26 -60.60
N SER A 310 3.63 -64.09 -60.96
CA SER A 310 2.87 -65.13 -61.67
C SER A 310 3.39 -65.41 -63.08
N TYR A 311 3.98 -64.41 -63.74
CA TYR A 311 4.59 -64.56 -65.06
C TYR A 311 6.01 -65.12 -64.99
N ASP A 312 6.80 -64.72 -64.00
CA ASP A 312 8.12 -65.31 -63.76
C ASP A 312 8.02 -66.81 -63.46
N GLU A 313 6.99 -67.23 -62.72
CA GLU A 313 6.70 -68.65 -62.47
C GLU A 313 6.33 -69.39 -63.76
N LYS A 314 5.46 -68.81 -64.59
CA LYS A 314 5.16 -69.33 -65.94
C LYS A 314 6.40 -69.40 -66.84
N ARG A 315 7.32 -68.42 -66.74
CA ARG A 315 8.57 -68.37 -67.50
C ARG A 315 9.57 -69.43 -67.03
N ARG A 316 9.62 -69.74 -65.74
CA ARG A 316 10.40 -70.87 -65.20
C ARG A 316 9.85 -72.20 -65.73
N LEU A 317 8.55 -72.43 -65.58
CA LEU A 317 7.85 -73.60 -66.16
C LEU A 317 8.08 -73.73 -67.67
N PHE A 318 8.05 -72.63 -68.41
CA PHE A 318 8.35 -72.61 -69.85
C PHE A 318 9.80 -72.99 -70.16
N ARG A 319 10.77 -72.48 -69.38
CA ARG A 319 12.19 -72.81 -69.55
C ARG A 319 12.45 -74.30 -69.28
N ASP A 320 11.87 -74.83 -68.22
CA ASP A 320 12.01 -76.24 -67.84
C ASP A 320 11.41 -77.18 -68.91
N VAL A 321 10.31 -76.79 -69.56
CA VAL A 321 9.71 -77.52 -70.70
C VAL A 321 10.58 -77.44 -71.96
N MET A 322 11.24 -76.31 -72.21
CA MET A 322 12.16 -76.14 -73.33
C MET A 322 13.47 -76.92 -73.16
N GLU A 323 14.02 -76.98 -71.94
CA GLU A 323 15.20 -77.81 -71.61
C GLU A 323 14.87 -79.31 -71.76
N THR A 324 13.74 -79.77 -71.20
CA THR A 324 13.31 -81.18 -71.34
C THR A 324 12.94 -81.58 -72.77
N THR A 325 12.55 -80.64 -73.64
CA THR A 325 12.27 -80.92 -75.06
C THR A 325 13.52 -80.83 -75.95
N ALA A 326 14.48 -79.96 -75.63
CA ALA A 326 15.80 -79.93 -76.29
C ALA A 326 16.62 -81.20 -75.98
N GLU A 327 16.62 -81.66 -74.72
CA GLU A 327 17.30 -82.90 -74.31
C GLU A 327 16.72 -84.17 -74.96
N ALA A 328 15.48 -84.13 -75.48
CA ALA A 328 14.86 -85.26 -76.17
C ALA A 328 15.22 -85.33 -77.68
N THR A 329 15.71 -84.24 -78.27
CA THR A 329 16.19 -84.18 -79.67
C THR A 329 17.69 -84.40 -79.82
N GLU A 330 18.46 -84.41 -78.73
CA GLU A 330 19.92 -84.59 -78.74
C GLU A 330 20.37 -85.96 -78.17
N ARG A 331 19.51 -86.98 -78.18
CA ARG A 331 19.93 -88.38 -78.00
C ARG A 331 20.10 -89.10 -79.33
N GLU A 332 21.01 -88.59 -80.15
CA GLU A 332 21.83 -89.46 -81.01
C GLU A 332 23.06 -89.86 -80.21
N GLN A 333 23.11 -91.10 -79.73
CA GLN A 333 24.37 -91.78 -79.53
C GLN A 333 24.14 -93.27 -79.32
N GLY A 334 24.51 -94.02 -80.35
CA GLY A 334 24.53 -95.47 -80.34
C GLY A 334 25.09 -96.04 -81.64
N THR A 335 26.01 -95.34 -82.31
CA THR A 335 26.86 -95.95 -83.33
C THR A 335 27.82 -96.90 -82.60
N GLU A 336 27.48 -98.19 -82.59
CA GLU A 336 28.43 -99.23 -82.22
C GLU A 336 29.64 -99.19 -83.18
N PRO A 337 30.87 -99.41 -82.68
CA PRO A 337 32.08 -99.16 -83.44
C PRO A 337 32.21 -100.12 -84.63
N GLU A 338 32.53 -99.56 -85.81
CA GLU A 338 33.06 -100.32 -86.94
C GLU A 338 34.17 -101.26 -86.47
N ASP A 339 34.06 -102.53 -86.83
CA ASP A 339 35.03 -103.58 -86.54
C ASP A 339 36.44 -103.14 -86.99
N ASP A 340 37.29 -102.80 -86.01
CA ASP A 340 38.66 -102.28 -86.16
C ASP A 340 39.54 -103.22 -87.03
N THR A 341 39.12 -104.48 -87.14
CA THR A 341 39.71 -105.51 -88.01
C THR A 341 39.52 -105.20 -89.49
N ILE A 342 38.38 -104.63 -89.91
CA ILE A 342 38.07 -104.29 -91.31
C ILE A 342 38.85 -103.05 -91.76
N LYS A 343 39.03 -102.05 -90.87
CA LYS A 343 39.90 -100.89 -91.12
C LYS A 343 41.37 -101.30 -91.31
N LYS A 344 41.87 -102.20 -90.47
CA LYS A 344 43.25 -102.75 -90.57
C LYS A 344 43.46 -103.58 -91.84
N LEU A 345 42.45 -104.34 -92.30
CA LEU A 345 42.51 -105.07 -93.57
C LEU A 345 42.49 -104.15 -94.80
N ARG A 346 41.75 -103.03 -94.77
CA ARG A 346 41.78 -102.03 -95.85
C ARG A 346 43.15 -101.33 -95.98
N ALA A 347 43.86 -101.14 -94.88
CA ALA A 347 45.20 -100.51 -94.87
C ALA A 347 46.35 -101.40 -95.38
N LEU A 348 46.13 -102.72 -95.49
CA LEU A 348 47.15 -103.69 -95.95
C LEU A 348 47.07 -104.00 -97.46
N ARG A 349 46.22 -103.27 -98.21
CA ARG A 349 46.18 -103.34 -99.68
C ARG A 349 47.55 -103.03 -100.30
N GLY A 350 47.95 -103.81 -101.32
CA GLY A 350 49.22 -103.64 -102.05
C GLY A 350 50.48 -104.25 -101.42
N LYS A 351 50.37 -105.04 -100.34
CA LYS A 351 51.51 -105.74 -99.71
C LYS A 351 51.41 -107.27 -99.89
N ASP A 352 52.57 -107.93 -99.86
CA ASP A 352 52.68 -109.39 -100.05
C ASP A 352 52.41 -110.14 -98.73
N CYS A 353 51.63 -111.23 -98.81
CA CYS A 353 51.25 -112.03 -97.64
C CYS A 353 52.38 -112.99 -97.23
N THR A 354 52.89 -112.84 -96.01
CA THR A 354 54.11 -113.51 -95.50
C THR A 354 54.00 -115.04 -95.40
N TYR A 355 52.78 -115.59 -95.35
CA TYR A 355 52.54 -117.04 -95.25
C TYR A 355 52.13 -117.69 -96.58
N GLY A 356 51.83 -116.90 -97.63
CA GLY A 356 51.26 -117.40 -98.89
C GLY A 356 51.93 -116.89 -100.18
N ASN A 357 52.88 -115.97 -100.08
CA ASN A 357 53.67 -115.38 -101.18
C ASN A 357 52.83 -114.94 -102.40
N ILE A 358 51.64 -114.37 -102.14
CA ILE A 358 50.75 -113.69 -103.10
C ILE A 358 50.33 -112.34 -102.52
N LEU A 359 49.93 -111.39 -103.38
CA LEU A 359 49.41 -110.08 -102.98
C LEU A 359 48.13 -110.22 -102.15
N ILE A 360 48.03 -109.49 -101.03
CA ILE A 360 46.90 -109.57 -100.07
C ILE A 360 45.54 -109.32 -100.74
N GLU A 361 45.49 -108.55 -101.83
CA GLU A 361 44.27 -108.30 -102.62
C GLU A 361 43.72 -109.55 -103.32
N GLN A 362 44.55 -110.56 -103.57
CA GLN A 362 44.17 -111.82 -104.23
C GLN A 362 43.93 -112.95 -103.22
N CYS A 363 43.96 -112.67 -101.92
CA CYS A 363 43.66 -113.63 -100.86
C CYS A 363 42.14 -113.83 -100.72
N SER A 364 41.66 -115.06 -100.96
CA SER A 364 40.23 -115.44 -100.89
C SER A 364 39.58 -115.12 -99.54
N TYR A 365 40.31 -115.32 -98.43
CA TYR A 365 39.83 -115.08 -97.07
C TYR A 365 39.52 -113.61 -96.77
N VAL A 366 40.30 -112.67 -97.33
CA VAL A 366 40.13 -111.22 -97.09
C VAL A 366 38.98 -110.66 -97.94
N ARG A 367 38.79 -111.18 -99.15
CA ARG A 367 37.78 -110.70 -100.10
C ARG A 367 36.34 -111.00 -99.64
N GLU A 368 36.11 -112.19 -99.10
CA GLU A 368 34.78 -112.65 -98.66
C GLU A 368 34.29 -111.90 -97.41
N ARG A 369 35.23 -111.48 -96.55
CA ARG A 369 34.96 -110.75 -95.31
C ARG A 369 34.64 -109.27 -95.52
N LEU A 370 35.16 -108.67 -96.61
CA LEU A 370 34.82 -107.30 -97.02
C LEU A 370 33.43 -107.22 -97.66
N ASP A 371 33.07 -108.19 -98.50
CA ASP A 371 31.79 -108.21 -99.24
C ASP A 371 30.56 -108.49 -98.35
N SER A 372 30.79 -109.18 -97.21
CA SER A 372 29.76 -109.47 -96.20
C SER A 372 29.44 -108.26 -95.31
N ALA A 373 30.33 -107.27 -95.22
CA ALA A 373 30.14 -106.07 -94.41
C ALA A 373 29.28 -104.99 -95.12
N ASP A 374 29.30 -104.94 -96.46
CA ASP A 374 28.61 -103.89 -97.22
C ASP A 374 27.09 -104.16 -97.42
N LYS A 375 26.57 -105.35 -97.09
CA LYS A 375 25.16 -105.72 -97.32
C LYS A 375 24.19 -105.56 -96.13
N ILE A 376 24.69 -105.24 -94.93
CA ILE A 376 23.87 -105.21 -93.69
C ILE A 376 23.31 -103.81 -93.37
N ILE A 377 23.85 -102.74 -93.97
CA ILE A 377 23.57 -101.34 -93.58
C ILE A 377 22.33 -100.74 -94.27
N ASP A 378 21.92 -101.24 -95.44
CA ASP A 378 20.96 -100.51 -96.32
C ASP A 378 19.46 -100.82 -96.08
N LEU A 379 19.12 -101.85 -95.30
CA LEU A 379 17.72 -102.27 -95.08
C LEU A 379 17.08 -101.73 -93.78
N GLN A 380 17.86 -101.20 -92.84
CA GLN A 380 17.36 -100.60 -91.60
C GLN A 380 17.07 -99.09 -91.71
N GLN A 381 17.76 -98.36 -92.60
CA GLN A 381 17.57 -96.90 -92.75
C GLN A 381 16.21 -96.50 -93.35
N LYS A 382 15.66 -97.27 -94.30
CA LYS A 382 14.44 -96.84 -95.03
C LYS A 382 13.11 -96.97 -94.28
N ARG A 383 13.05 -97.67 -93.13
CA ARG A 383 11.79 -97.83 -92.36
C ARG A 383 11.60 -96.77 -91.26
N GLU A 384 12.67 -96.14 -90.79
CA GLU A 384 12.62 -95.12 -89.73
C GLU A 384 12.29 -93.72 -90.28
N ASP A 385 12.80 -93.38 -91.48
CA ASP A 385 12.68 -92.04 -92.07
C ASP A 385 11.22 -91.61 -92.37
N SER A 386 10.33 -92.55 -92.70
CA SER A 386 8.94 -92.21 -93.04
C SER A 386 8.03 -91.94 -91.83
N ARG A 387 8.43 -92.34 -90.61
CA ARG A 387 7.63 -92.10 -89.38
C ARG A 387 8.01 -90.78 -88.69
N VAL A 388 9.22 -90.30 -88.93
CA VAL A 388 9.80 -89.10 -88.27
C VAL A 388 9.37 -87.79 -88.96
N ALA A 389 9.11 -87.79 -90.27
CA ALA A 389 8.79 -86.57 -91.01
C ALA A 389 7.48 -85.87 -90.56
N SER A 390 6.37 -86.59 -90.37
CA SER A 390 5.07 -85.93 -90.09
C SER A 390 4.89 -85.45 -88.63
N VAL A 391 5.61 -86.05 -87.67
CA VAL A 391 5.54 -85.68 -86.24
C VAL A 391 6.48 -84.51 -85.92
N THR A 392 7.59 -84.38 -86.66
CA THR A 392 8.59 -83.33 -86.45
C THR A 392 8.12 -81.98 -87.02
N GLU A 393 7.40 -81.99 -88.15
CA GLU A 393 6.89 -80.77 -88.80
C GLU A 393 5.74 -80.11 -88.00
N GLN A 394 4.82 -80.91 -87.43
CA GLN A 394 3.78 -80.41 -86.51
C GLN A 394 4.36 -79.91 -85.17
N ARG A 395 5.45 -80.52 -84.67
CA ARG A 395 6.12 -80.07 -83.43
C ARG A 395 6.90 -78.77 -83.63
N LEU A 396 7.59 -78.61 -84.76
CA LEU A 396 8.31 -77.38 -85.09
C LEU A 396 7.36 -76.20 -85.31
N SER A 397 6.18 -76.41 -85.90
CA SER A 397 5.19 -75.33 -86.07
C SER A 397 4.59 -74.87 -84.72
N ILE A 398 4.35 -75.79 -83.78
CA ILE A 398 3.87 -75.45 -82.44
C ILE A 398 4.95 -74.70 -81.65
N LEU A 399 6.22 -75.13 -81.74
CA LEU A 399 7.36 -74.47 -81.08
C LEU A 399 7.65 -73.08 -81.66
N ASP A 400 7.55 -72.90 -82.98
CA ASP A 400 7.74 -71.59 -83.62
C ASP A 400 6.60 -70.62 -83.28
N GLN A 401 5.35 -71.11 -83.24
CA GLN A 401 4.20 -70.33 -82.78
C GLN A 401 4.37 -69.91 -81.31
N GLN A 402 4.82 -70.82 -80.44
CA GLN A 402 5.05 -70.54 -79.01
C GLN A 402 6.26 -69.63 -78.75
N ARG A 403 7.33 -69.69 -79.57
CA ARG A 403 8.43 -68.71 -79.53
C ARG A 403 7.97 -67.32 -79.93
N LYS A 404 7.11 -67.21 -80.94
CA LYS A 404 6.49 -65.94 -81.35
C LYS A 404 5.63 -65.37 -80.22
N ASP A 405 4.81 -66.19 -79.57
CA ASP A 405 3.99 -65.77 -78.42
C ASP A 405 4.87 -65.33 -77.23
N HIS A 406 5.94 -66.07 -76.90
CA HIS A 406 6.88 -65.68 -75.84
C HIS A 406 7.67 -64.40 -76.19
N GLY A 407 8.04 -64.21 -77.46
CA GLY A 407 8.68 -63.00 -77.97
C GLY A 407 7.78 -61.75 -77.89
N GLN A 408 6.46 -61.92 -77.95
CA GLN A 408 5.49 -60.84 -77.76
C GLN A 408 5.27 -60.46 -76.28
N VAL A 409 5.50 -61.40 -75.34
CA VAL A 409 5.26 -61.19 -73.89
C VAL A 409 6.44 -60.53 -73.17
N VAL A 410 7.69 -60.77 -73.61
CA VAL A 410 8.89 -60.13 -73.02
C VAL A 410 8.85 -58.60 -73.02
N PRO A 411 8.55 -57.89 -74.12
CA PRO A 411 8.47 -56.42 -74.11
C PRO A 411 7.33 -55.91 -73.22
N LEU A 412 6.22 -56.64 -73.09
CA LEU A 412 5.13 -56.31 -72.17
C LEU A 412 5.57 -56.41 -70.69
N LEU A 413 6.44 -57.38 -70.35
CA LEU A 413 7.01 -57.52 -69.00
C LEU A 413 8.02 -56.41 -68.67
N GLU A 414 8.90 -56.07 -69.61
CA GLU A 414 9.83 -54.94 -69.46
C GLU A 414 9.07 -53.61 -69.30
N GLU A 415 7.98 -53.44 -70.04
CA GLU A 415 7.08 -52.30 -69.89
C GLU A 415 6.40 -52.28 -68.51
N LEU A 416 5.94 -53.44 -68.03
CA LEU A 416 5.33 -53.56 -66.69
C LEU A 416 6.34 -53.29 -65.57
N GLN A 417 7.59 -53.72 -65.72
CA GLN A 417 8.67 -53.48 -64.76
C GLN A 417 9.05 -52.00 -64.72
N LYS A 418 9.18 -51.34 -65.88
CA LYS A 418 9.33 -49.87 -65.95
C LYS A 418 8.17 -49.14 -65.28
N LYS A 419 6.93 -49.61 -65.50
CA LYS A 419 5.73 -49.07 -64.84
C LYS A 419 5.70 -49.34 -63.33
N LEU A 420 6.33 -50.40 -62.84
CA LEU A 420 6.44 -50.69 -61.40
C LEU A 420 7.51 -49.80 -60.76
N ASP A 421 8.68 -49.66 -61.38
CA ASP A 421 9.74 -48.79 -60.89
C ASP A 421 9.30 -47.32 -60.85
N LYS A 422 8.52 -46.89 -61.85
CA LYS A 422 7.87 -45.57 -61.85
C LYS A 422 6.93 -45.40 -60.67
N ASP A 423 6.00 -46.33 -60.42
CA ASP A 423 5.08 -46.24 -59.28
C ASP A 423 5.83 -46.22 -57.94
N ILE A 424 6.92 -46.97 -57.80
CA ILE A 424 7.77 -46.97 -56.59
C ILE A 424 8.45 -45.61 -56.41
N ALA A 425 8.96 -45.01 -57.49
CA ALA A 425 9.54 -43.67 -57.44
C ALA A 425 8.49 -42.60 -57.10
N ASP A 426 7.31 -42.68 -57.71
CA ASP A 426 6.17 -41.79 -57.44
C ASP A 426 5.74 -41.92 -55.96
N LYS A 427 5.66 -43.15 -55.42
CA LYS A 427 5.40 -43.39 -53.99
C LYS A 427 6.46 -42.73 -53.10
N ARG A 428 7.75 -42.91 -53.39
CA ARG A 428 8.83 -42.30 -52.59
C ARG A 428 8.75 -40.77 -52.59
N ALA A 429 8.44 -40.16 -53.74
CA ALA A 429 8.23 -38.72 -53.83
C ALA A 429 7.04 -38.26 -52.96
N LYS A 430 5.96 -39.05 -52.92
CA LYS A 430 4.81 -38.79 -52.05
C LYS A 430 5.13 -38.96 -50.56
N GLU A 431 5.94 -39.96 -50.19
CA GLU A 431 6.42 -40.13 -48.81
C GLU A 431 7.29 -38.95 -48.35
N GLU A 432 8.13 -38.42 -49.24
CA GLU A 432 8.92 -37.20 -48.97
C GLU A 432 8.02 -35.98 -48.80
N GLN A 433 7.02 -35.79 -49.67
CA GLN A 433 6.01 -34.74 -49.52
C GLN A 433 5.24 -34.87 -48.20
N LEU A 434 4.84 -36.09 -47.81
CA LEU A 434 4.17 -36.35 -46.54
C LEU A 434 5.04 -35.96 -45.34
N ALA A 435 6.33 -36.28 -45.38
CA ALA A 435 7.28 -35.91 -44.34
C ALA A 435 7.41 -34.38 -44.22
N GLN A 436 7.49 -33.66 -45.36
CA GLN A 436 7.54 -32.20 -45.39
C GLN A 436 6.27 -31.55 -44.81
N GLN A 437 5.08 -32.05 -45.16
CA GLN A 437 3.82 -31.53 -44.62
C GLN A 437 3.70 -31.78 -43.10
N ARG A 438 4.14 -32.94 -42.62
CA ARG A 438 4.17 -33.26 -41.18
C ARG A 438 5.14 -32.36 -40.41
N ASP A 439 6.32 -32.09 -40.94
CA ASP A 439 7.28 -31.15 -40.35
C ASP A 439 6.70 -29.73 -40.28
N GLN A 440 6.01 -29.26 -41.33
CA GLN A 440 5.33 -27.97 -41.30
C GLN A 440 4.25 -27.88 -40.22
N LEU A 441 3.42 -28.92 -40.09
CA LEU A 441 2.39 -28.98 -39.05
C LEU A 441 3.00 -29.00 -37.64
N GLN A 442 4.07 -29.78 -37.44
CA GLN A 442 4.76 -29.85 -36.16
C GLN A 442 5.39 -28.50 -35.77
N ARG A 443 6.00 -27.78 -36.73
CA ARG A 443 6.54 -26.44 -36.49
C ARG A 443 5.44 -25.44 -36.14
N LEU A 444 4.32 -25.48 -36.85
CA LEU A 444 3.17 -24.62 -36.57
C LEU A 444 2.65 -24.83 -35.14
N ASP A 445 2.41 -26.09 -34.77
CA ASP A 445 1.91 -26.45 -33.43
C ASP A 445 2.94 -26.08 -32.34
N TYR A 446 4.24 -26.24 -32.59
CA TYR A 446 5.30 -25.82 -31.67
C TYR A 446 5.27 -24.30 -31.41
N HIS A 447 5.27 -23.47 -32.46
CA HIS A 447 5.25 -22.01 -32.27
C HIS A 447 3.95 -21.53 -31.62
N LEU A 448 2.82 -22.19 -31.92
CA LEU A 448 1.54 -21.92 -31.28
C LEU A 448 1.60 -22.16 -29.77
N ASP A 449 2.13 -23.32 -29.36
CA ASP A 449 2.25 -23.73 -27.96
C ASP A 449 3.20 -22.81 -27.18
N GLN A 450 4.33 -22.44 -27.79
CA GLN A 450 5.28 -21.49 -27.21
C GLN A 450 4.68 -20.08 -27.07
N TRP A 451 3.92 -19.62 -28.08
CA TRP A 451 3.22 -18.34 -28.01
C TRP A 451 2.19 -18.32 -26.88
N ARG A 452 1.40 -19.40 -26.74
CA ARG A 452 0.41 -19.56 -25.66
C ARG A 452 1.07 -19.56 -24.30
N SER A 453 2.11 -20.36 -24.13
CA SER A 453 2.85 -20.45 -22.87
C SER A 453 3.38 -19.08 -22.43
N ALA A 454 3.92 -18.30 -23.37
CA ALA A 454 4.39 -16.95 -23.09
C ALA A 454 3.24 -15.99 -22.72
N GLN A 455 2.10 -16.09 -23.40
CA GLN A 455 0.93 -15.27 -23.10
C GLN A 455 0.28 -15.62 -21.74
N ASP A 456 0.14 -16.91 -21.43
CA ASP A 456 -0.40 -17.37 -20.16
C ASP A 456 0.48 -16.95 -18.97
N LEU A 457 1.80 -16.89 -19.16
CA LEU A 457 2.72 -16.29 -18.18
C LEU A 457 2.45 -14.80 -17.96
N MET A 458 2.29 -14.01 -19.04
CA MET A 458 2.05 -12.56 -18.95
C MET A 458 0.70 -12.22 -18.30
N GLU A 459 -0.32 -13.02 -18.62
CA GLU A 459 -1.69 -12.87 -18.11
C GLU A 459 -1.87 -13.49 -16.71
N GLY A 460 -0.82 -14.13 -16.15
CA GLY A 460 -0.86 -14.71 -14.80
C GLY A 460 -1.71 -15.99 -14.70
N ARG A 461 -1.97 -16.67 -15.82
CA ARG A 461 -2.69 -17.96 -15.83
C ARG A 461 -1.79 -19.13 -15.42
N THR A 462 -0.47 -18.95 -15.49
CA THR A 462 0.50 -19.93 -15.02
C THR A 462 0.74 -19.75 -13.51
N PRO A 463 0.32 -20.71 -12.67
CA PRO A 463 0.43 -20.58 -11.22
C PRO A 463 1.86 -20.70 -10.73
N ASN A 464 2.15 -20.15 -9.53
CA ASN A 464 3.44 -20.25 -8.84
C ASN A 464 4.61 -19.63 -9.61
N THR A 465 4.35 -18.56 -10.36
CA THR A 465 5.41 -17.82 -11.06
C THR A 465 5.75 -16.55 -10.29
N GLU A 466 7.02 -16.13 -10.34
CA GLU A 466 7.45 -14.88 -9.70
C GLU A 466 6.66 -13.68 -10.24
N LEU A 467 6.33 -13.70 -11.54
CA LEU A 467 5.54 -12.65 -12.17
C LEU A 467 4.12 -12.58 -11.60
N GLU A 468 3.43 -13.70 -11.47
CA GLU A 468 2.07 -13.76 -10.90
C GLU A 468 2.07 -13.28 -9.44
N GLN A 469 2.99 -13.79 -8.62
CA GLN A 469 3.15 -13.38 -7.22
C GLN A 469 3.43 -11.88 -7.08
N LYS A 470 4.37 -11.33 -7.87
CA LYS A 470 4.70 -9.90 -7.82
C LYS A 470 3.58 -9.01 -8.35
N THR A 471 2.82 -9.49 -9.34
CA THR A 471 1.64 -8.77 -9.84
C THR A 471 0.54 -8.72 -8.79
N ALA A 472 0.30 -9.84 -8.08
CA ALA A 472 -0.64 -9.88 -6.97
C ALA A 472 -0.21 -8.95 -5.82
N SER A 473 1.06 -9.00 -5.39
CA SER A 473 1.59 -8.08 -4.37
C SER A 473 1.50 -6.62 -4.78
N ALA A 474 1.73 -6.28 -6.05
CA ALA A 474 1.56 -4.91 -6.55
C ALA A 474 0.10 -4.46 -6.48
N ALA A 475 -0.85 -5.34 -6.81
CA ALA A 475 -2.28 -5.05 -6.72
C ALA A 475 -2.74 -4.85 -5.26
N GLU A 476 -2.29 -5.69 -4.33
CA GLU A 476 -2.56 -5.53 -2.89
C GLU A 476 -1.98 -4.21 -2.36
N GLN A 477 -0.74 -3.89 -2.74
CA GLN A 477 -0.09 -2.65 -2.34
C GLN A 477 -0.80 -1.42 -2.92
N GLN A 478 -1.28 -1.49 -4.16
CA GLN A 478 -2.10 -0.43 -4.76
C GLN A 478 -3.37 -0.17 -3.94
N GLU A 479 -4.04 -1.22 -3.46
CA GLU A 479 -5.22 -1.08 -2.60
C GLU A 479 -4.88 -0.42 -1.25
N ILE A 480 -3.73 -0.77 -0.66
CA ILE A 480 -3.20 -0.11 0.55
C ILE A 480 -2.99 1.39 0.29
N VAL A 481 -2.30 1.74 -0.80
CA VAL A 481 -2.03 3.13 -1.18
C VAL A 481 -3.33 3.91 -1.37
N GLU A 482 -4.30 3.38 -2.11
CA GLU A 482 -5.57 4.08 -2.35
C GLU A 482 -6.39 4.27 -1.07
N ARG A 483 -6.41 3.27 -0.18
CA ARG A 483 -7.04 3.40 1.14
C ARG A 483 -6.36 4.47 1.99
N GLN A 484 -5.04 4.50 2.03
CA GLN A 484 -4.27 5.50 2.80
C GLN A 484 -4.45 6.92 2.23
N LYS A 485 -4.54 7.07 0.90
CA LYS A 485 -4.89 8.36 0.25
C LYS A 485 -6.27 8.86 0.69
N GLN A 486 -7.28 7.98 0.68
CA GLN A 486 -8.63 8.33 1.12
C GLN A 486 -8.66 8.71 2.60
N GLU A 487 -7.93 7.99 3.45
CA GLU A 487 -7.80 8.30 4.87
C GLU A 487 -7.12 9.65 5.10
N LEU A 488 -6.01 9.92 4.41
CA LEU A 488 -5.32 11.21 4.48
C LEU A 488 -6.21 12.37 4.05
N GLN A 489 -6.94 12.22 2.94
CA GLN A 489 -7.88 13.23 2.46
C GLN A 489 -9.01 13.49 3.47
N ARG A 490 -9.53 12.44 4.11
CA ARG A 490 -10.54 12.55 5.16
C ARG A 490 -10.00 13.30 6.39
N LEU A 491 -8.79 12.98 6.83
CA LEU A 491 -8.14 13.66 7.95
C LEU A 491 -7.90 15.14 7.64
N GLN A 492 -7.40 15.45 6.44
CA GLN A 492 -7.20 16.83 5.98
C GLN A 492 -8.49 17.63 5.90
N ALA A 493 -9.56 17.03 5.35
CA ALA A 493 -10.87 17.69 5.28
C ALA A 493 -11.47 17.95 6.67
N SER A 494 -11.42 16.95 7.56
CA SER A 494 -11.89 17.08 8.94
C SER A 494 -11.11 18.16 9.70
N TYR A 495 -9.80 18.19 9.51
CA TYR A 495 -8.91 19.18 10.12
C TYR A 495 -9.19 20.59 9.59
N GLY A 496 -9.29 20.75 8.26
CA GLY A 496 -9.63 22.02 7.62
C GLY A 496 -10.98 22.57 8.08
N GLN A 497 -12.01 21.71 8.19
CA GLN A 497 -13.31 22.08 8.73
C GLN A 497 -13.22 22.56 10.18
N ARG A 498 -12.40 21.90 11.00
CA ARG A 498 -12.21 22.27 12.40
C ARG A 498 -11.52 23.63 12.55
N LEU A 499 -10.43 23.86 11.82
CA LEU A 499 -9.76 25.16 11.78
C LEU A 499 -10.72 26.27 11.33
N GLN A 500 -11.52 26.02 10.30
CA GLN A 500 -12.50 26.98 9.81
C GLN A 500 -13.57 27.28 10.87
N THR A 501 -14.04 26.26 11.58
CA THR A 501 -15.06 26.44 12.64
C THR A 501 -14.52 27.25 13.81
N ILE A 502 -13.31 26.95 14.28
CA ILE A 502 -12.64 27.72 15.33
C ILE A 502 -12.39 29.16 14.85
N GLY A 503 -11.94 29.33 13.62
CA GLY A 503 -11.75 30.63 12.97
C GLY A 503 -13.04 31.46 12.94
N ASN A 504 -14.17 30.86 12.58
CA ASN A 504 -15.48 31.53 12.56
C ASN A 504 -15.94 31.96 13.96
N ILE A 505 -15.69 31.14 14.99
CA ILE A 505 -16.00 31.50 16.39
C ILE A 505 -15.15 32.69 16.80
N TYR A 506 -13.86 32.65 16.51
CA TYR A 506 -12.92 33.72 16.83
C TYR A 506 -13.26 35.03 16.08
N ASP A 507 -13.54 34.96 14.78
CA ASP A 507 -14.01 36.10 13.97
C ASP A 507 -15.29 36.72 14.53
N GLY A 508 -16.28 35.89 14.91
CA GLY A 508 -17.52 36.37 15.53
C GLY A 508 -17.28 37.09 16.86
N LEU A 509 -16.35 36.61 17.68
CA LEU A 509 -15.96 37.26 18.93
C LEU A 509 -15.28 38.61 18.67
N ILE A 510 -14.41 38.70 17.66
CA ILE A 510 -13.74 39.95 17.27
C ILE A 510 -14.76 40.97 16.79
N LYS A 511 -15.68 40.59 15.90
CA LYS A 511 -16.72 41.50 15.40
C LYS A 511 -17.64 42.00 16.53
N SER A 512 -17.92 41.13 17.50
CA SER A 512 -18.70 41.51 18.68
C SER A 512 -17.96 42.47 19.62
N ALA A 513 -16.64 42.33 19.79
CA ALA A 513 -15.83 43.17 20.68
C ALA A 513 -15.39 44.49 20.00
N LEU A 514 -15.08 44.42 18.71
CA LEU A 514 -14.70 45.54 17.85
C LEU A 514 -15.85 45.82 16.87
N SER A 515 -15.69 45.64 15.57
CA SER A 515 -16.73 45.95 14.59
C SER A 515 -16.59 45.04 13.38
N ASP A 516 -17.56 45.07 12.49
CA ASP A 516 -17.55 44.30 11.23
C ASP A 516 -16.41 44.69 10.27
N THR A 517 -15.70 45.80 10.55
CA THR A 517 -14.49 46.22 9.83
C THR A 517 -13.24 45.42 10.21
N TYR A 518 -13.31 44.67 11.32
CA TYR A 518 -12.26 43.78 11.79
C TYR A 518 -12.64 42.33 11.49
N SER A 519 -11.64 41.52 11.20
CA SER A 519 -11.80 40.08 11.00
C SER A 519 -10.79 39.29 11.81
N GLY A 520 -11.23 38.12 12.28
CA GLY A 520 -10.39 37.16 12.97
C GLY A 520 -9.87 36.09 12.05
N THR A 521 -8.56 35.91 11.98
CA THR A 521 -7.96 34.83 11.22
C THR A 521 -7.21 33.87 12.14
N LEU A 522 -7.45 32.57 11.94
CA LEU A 522 -6.70 31.50 12.57
C LEU A 522 -5.75 30.92 11.53
N ARG A 523 -4.45 31.04 11.77
CA ARG A 523 -3.41 30.51 10.89
C ARG A 523 -2.64 29.43 11.64
N MET A 524 -2.40 28.31 10.96
CA MET A 524 -1.45 27.31 11.44
C MET A 524 -0.35 27.12 10.39
N SER A 525 0.84 27.63 10.67
CA SER A 525 2.00 27.54 9.78
C SER A 525 3.15 26.85 10.48
N LYS A 526 3.72 25.79 9.88
CA LYS A 526 4.88 25.05 10.43
C LYS A 526 4.75 24.70 11.93
N SER A 527 3.57 24.23 12.36
CA SER A 527 3.23 23.92 13.76
C SER A 527 3.03 25.11 14.71
N GLU A 528 3.09 26.35 14.22
CA GLU A 528 2.73 27.53 14.99
C GLU A 528 1.25 27.87 14.81
N LEU A 529 0.50 27.84 15.91
CA LEU A 529 -0.87 28.31 16.00
C LEU A 529 -0.88 29.82 16.27
N GLN A 530 -1.51 30.59 15.38
CA GLN A 530 -1.57 32.05 15.50
C GLN A 530 -3.00 32.54 15.30
N PHE A 531 -3.47 33.30 16.29
CA PHE A 531 -4.72 34.06 16.22
C PHE A 531 -4.38 35.50 15.88
N GLN A 532 -4.94 36.03 14.79
CA GLN A 532 -4.64 37.36 14.29
C GLN A 532 -5.92 38.17 14.10
N ILE A 533 -5.85 39.47 14.37
CA ILE A 533 -6.90 40.42 14.03
C ILE A 533 -6.42 41.20 12.82
N GLU A 534 -7.21 41.17 11.74
CA GLU A 534 -6.96 41.90 10.51
C GLU A 534 -8.00 43.02 10.36
N GLU A 535 -7.54 44.27 10.21
CA GLU A 535 -8.39 45.41 9.88
C GLU A 535 -8.30 45.72 8.38
N ALA A 536 -9.43 46.06 7.75
CA ALA A 536 -9.49 46.40 6.32
C ALA A 536 -8.54 47.55 5.89
N THR A 537 -8.12 48.42 6.82
CA THR A 537 -7.25 49.57 6.58
C THR A 537 -5.77 49.29 6.90
N GLY A 538 -5.44 48.12 7.48
CA GLY A 538 -4.07 47.70 7.79
C GLY A 538 -3.45 48.32 9.06
N LEU A 539 -4.24 49.00 9.89
CA LEU A 539 -3.76 49.52 11.18
C LEU A 539 -3.67 48.37 12.19
N THR A 540 -2.46 48.07 12.66
CA THR A 540 -2.20 47.15 13.78
C THR A 540 -1.50 47.93 14.89
N GLY A 541 -1.90 47.70 16.13
CA GLY A 541 -1.30 48.33 17.31
C GLY A 541 -1.26 47.33 18.47
N GLU A 542 -0.40 47.57 19.46
CA GLU A 542 -0.17 46.66 20.59
C GLU A 542 -1.46 46.29 21.33
N ALA A 543 -2.41 47.24 21.47
CA ALA A 543 -3.73 46.98 22.05
C ALA A 543 -4.53 45.90 21.29
N VAL A 544 -4.39 45.83 19.97
CA VAL A 544 -5.07 44.82 19.13
C VAL A 544 -4.43 43.45 19.31
N GLU A 545 -3.11 43.38 19.49
CA GLU A 545 -2.40 42.12 19.75
C GLU A 545 -2.78 41.52 21.11
N THR A 546 -2.83 42.33 22.17
CA THR A 546 -3.30 41.87 23.49
C THR A 546 -4.75 41.39 23.42
N LEU A 547 -5.62 42.10 22.68
CA LEU A 547 -7.01 41.68 22.50
C LEU A 547 -7.13 40.36 21.75
N ALA A 548 -6.32 40.16 20.71
CA ALA A 548 -6.28 38.91 19.94
C ALA A 548 -6.02 37.70 20.84
N LEU A 549 -5.09 37.83 21.79
CA LEU A 549 -4.74 36.77 22.72
C LEU A 549 -5.84 36.49 23.74
N VAL A 550 -6.39 37.54 24.35
CA VAL A 550 -7.50 37.41 25.31
C VAL A 550 -8.73 36.78 24.64
N LEU A 551 -9.02 37.18 23.39
CA LEU A 551 -10.11 36.59 22.60
C LEU A 551 -9.81 35.18 22.11
N ALA A 552 -8.54 34.81 21.91
CA ALA A 552 -8.16 33.44 21.57
C ALA A 552 -8.47 32.46 22.71
N ASP A 553 -8.19 32.85 23.96
CA ASP A 553 -8.55 32.04 25.13
C ASP A 553 -10.08 31.90 25.25
N VAL A 554 -10.83 33.00 25.05
CA VAL A 554 -12.31 32.96 25.00
C VAL A 554 -12.82 32.10 23.85
N ALA A 555 -12.19 32.15 22.68
CA ALA A 555 -12.54 31.32 21.54
C ALA A 555 -12.36 29.83 21.87
N ALA A 556 -11.27 29.46 22.53
CA ALA A 556 -11.06 28.07 22.98
C ALA A 556 -12.13 27.61 23.96
N MET A 557 -12.51 28.45 24.93
CA MET A 557 -13.62 28.20 25.83
C MET A 557 -14.94 28.02 25.08
N MET A 558 -15.23 28.89 24.11
CA MET A 558 -16.47 28.83 23.33
C MET A 558 -16.52 27.65 22.35
N CYS A 559 -15.37 27.21 21.82
CA CYS A 559 -15.26 25.98 21.06
C CYS A 559 -15.77 24.80 21.90
N SER A 560 -15.27 24.66 23.14
CA SER A 560 -15.73 23.58 24.04
C SER A 560 -17.22 23.70 24.37
N CYS A 561 -17.74 24.92 24.56
CA CYS A 561 -19.18 25.13 24.76
C CYS A 561 -20.03 24.65 23.57
N GLN A 562 -19.46 24.65 22.36
CA GLN A 562 -20.10 24.15 21.13
C GLN A 562 -19.75 22.68 20.83
N GLY A 563 -19.07 21.98 21.74
CA GLY A 563 -18.68 20.57 21.59
C GLY A 563 -17.38 20.34 20.81
N ILE A 564 -16.56 21.38 20.63
CA ILE A 564 -15.29 21.31 19.90
C ILE A 564 -14.13 21.39 20.90
N GLY A 565 -13.28 20.35 20.91
CA GLY A 565 -12.13 20.27 21.81
C GLY A 565 -12.50 19.97 23.27
N HIS A 566 -11.52 20.17 24.15
CA HIS A 566 -11.52 19.69 25.54
C HIS A 566 -11.34 20.80 26.57
N HIS A 567 -11.46 22.07 26.18
CA HIS A 567 -11.29 23.19 27.11
C HIS A 567 -12.28 23.09 28.30
N PRO A 568 -11.85 23.23 29.57
CA PRO A 568 -12.72 23.04 30.76
C PRO A 568 -13.81 24.09 31.02
N ARG A 569 -14.02 25.00 30.07
CA ARG A 569 -14.98 26.11 30.14
C ARG A 569 -14.85 27.02 31.37
N PHE A 570 -13.65 27.13 31.92
CA PHE A 570 -13.30 28.06 33.00
C PHE A 570 -12.14 28.96 32.53
N LEU A 571 -12.26 30.27 32.72
CA LEU A 571 -11.20 31.23 32.44
C LEU A 571 -11.07 32.23 33.59
N LEU A 572 -9.83 32.66 33.84
CA LEU A 572 -9.52 33.75 34.75
C LEU A 572 -8.45 34.65 34.13
N HIS A 573 -8.76 35.91 33.90
CA HIS A 573 -7.79 36.90 33.42
C HIS A 573 -7.53 37.97 34.48
N ASP A 574 -6.29 38.06 34.95
CA ASP A 574 -5.89 39.08 35.90
C ASP A 574 -5.47 40.38 35.18
N SER A 575 -6.32 41.40 35.24
CA SER A 575 -6.06 42.78 34.77
C SER A 575 -5.53 42.86 33.33
N PRO A 576 -6.20 42.29 32.30
CA PRO A 576 -5.74 42.40 30.92
C PRO A 576 -5.67 43.85 30.40
N ARG A 577 -6.40 44.80 31.01
CA ARG A 577 -6.24 46.24 30.72
C ARG A 577 -4.82 46.74 30.96
N GLU A 578 -4.16 46.24 32.01
CA GLU A 578 -2.82 46.68 32.40
C GLU A 578 -1.72 46.13 31.44
N ALA A 579 -2.13 45.41 30.39
CA ALA A 579 -1.32 44.95 29.27
C ALA A 579 -1.60 45.74 27.97
N ASP A 580 -1.72 47.07 28.11
CA ASP A 580 -1.82 48.02 26.99
C ASP A 580 -3.13 47.95 26.16
N LEU A 581 -4.23 47.44 26.73
CA LEU A 581 -5.56 47.58 26.10
C LEU A 581 -6.12 48.99 26.27
N ASP A 582 -6.46 49.64 25.15
CA ASP A 582 -7.20 50.90 25.18
C ASP A 582 -8.52 50.77 25.96
N ARG A 583 -8.89 51.83 26.69
CA ARG A 583 -10.08 51.84 27.56
C ARG A 583 -11.37 51.57 26.79
N HIS A 584 -11.53 52.12 25.58
CA HIS A 584 -12.73 51.93 24.78
C HIS A 584 -12.80 50.49 24.28
N ILE A 585 -11.68 49.96 23.74
CA ILE A 585 -11.59 48.56 23.30
C ILE A 585 -11.90 47.61 24.45
N TYR A 586 -11.32 47.85 25.62
CA TYR A 586 -11.54 47.03 26.80
C TYR A 586 -13.00 47.05 27.29
N ASN A 587 -13.65 48.22 27.30
CA ASN A 587 -15.06 48.34 27.66
C ASN A 587 -15.96 47.57 26.69
N ARG A 588 -15.68 47.65 25.38
CA ARG A 588 -16.45 46.91 24.37
C ARG A 588 -16.23 45.41 24.48
N TYR A 589 -15.00 44.98 24.77
CA TYR A 589 -14.69 43.60 25.10
C TYR A 589 -15.53 43.10 26.29
N LEU A 590 -15.55 43.83 27.41
CA LEU A 590 -16.38 43.46 28.57
C LEU A 590 -17.88 43.37 28.23
N GLN A 591 -18.39 44.31 27.42
CA GLN A 591 -19.77 44.28 26.94
C GLN A 591 -20.06 43.08 26.03
N ALA A 592 -19.11 42.70 25.16
CA ALA A 592 -19.22 41.50 24.35
C ALA A 592 -19.27 40.24 25.23
N MET A 593 -18.45 40.15 26.28
CA MET A 593 -18.46 39.02 27.21
C MET A 593 -19.77 38.94 28.03
N MET A 594 -20.35 40.08 28.39
CA MET A 594 -21.66 40.12 29.05
C MET A 594 -22.79 39.69 28.10
N THR A 595 -22.72 40.13 26.85
CA THR A 595 -23.68 39.73 25.80
C THR A 595 -23.59 38.22 25.55
N LEU A 596 -22.36 37.69 25.47
CA LEU A 596 -22.09 36.26 25.34
C LEU A 596 -22.68 35.48 26.53
N SER A 597 -22.43 35.94 27.76
CA SER A 597 -22.97 35.32 28.98
C SER A 597 -24.50 35.30 28.97
N THR A 598 -25.13 36.44 28.67
CA THR A 598 -26.60 36.57 28.63
C THR A 598 -27.22 35.69 27.55
N LYS A 599 -26.63 35.66 26.34
CA LYS A 599 -27.10 34.83 25.21
C LYS A 599 -27.11 33.33 25.55
N HIS A 600 -26.21 32.90 26.42
CA HIS A 600 -26.09 31.52 26.84
C HIS A 600 -26.79 31.21 28.18
N GLY A 601 -27.72 32.07 28.64
CA GLY A 601 -28.56 31.80 29.82
C GLY A 601 -28.08 32.45 31.12
N GLY A 602 -27.08 33.34 31.05
CA GLY A 602 -26.66 34.18 32.17
C GLY A 602 -26.10 33.40 33.36
N ALA A 603 -26.24 33.98 34.56
CA ALA A 603 -25.70 33.44 35.80
C ALA A 603 -26.16 32.02 36.15
N GLU A 604 -27.36 31.65 35.72
CA GLU A 604 -28.01 30.37 36.04
C GLU A 604 -27.56 29.23 35.10
N ALA A 605 -27.45 29.52 33.80
CA ALA A 605 -27.37 28.47 32.78
C ALA A 605 -26.18 28.59 31.82
N ALA A 606 -25.36 29.65 31.89
CA ALA A 606 -24.20 29.77 31.01
C ALA A 606 -23.27 28.53 31.12
N PRO A 607 -22.84 27.93 30.00
CA PRO A 607 -22.09 26.68 29.99
C PRO A 607 -20.60 26.87 30.37
N PHE A 608 -20.22 28.07 30.79
CA PHE A 608 -18.86 28.45 31.15
C PHE A 608 -18.84 29.38 32.36
N GLN A 609 -17.68 29.58 32.97
CA GLN A 609 -17.44 30.61 33.98
C GLN A 609 -16.20 31.41 33.59
N TYR A 610 -16.34 32.73 33.51
CA TYR A 610 -15.24 33.63 33.19
C TYR A 610 -15.08 34.69 34.28
N ILE A 611 -13.91 34.74 34.90
CA ILE A 611 -13.54 35.72 35.92
C ILE A 611 -12.53 36.69 35.31
N ILE A 612 -12.78 37.99 35.44
CA ILE A 612 -11.85 39.02 34.99
C ILE A 612 -11.66 40.06 36.08
N THR A 613 -10.41 40.48 36.29
CA THR A 613 -10.11 41.60 37.18
C THR A 613 -9.85 42.88 36.39
N THR A 614 -10.20 44.02 36.97
CA THR A 614 -10.02 45.32 36.34
C THR A 614 -9.80 46.41 37.37
N THR A 615 -8.99 47.41 37.02
CA THR A 615 -8.97 48.69 37.74
C THR A 615 -9.92 49.73 37.14
N SER A 616 -10.14 49.63 35.82
CA SER A 616 -11.08 50.47 35.08
C SER A 616 -12.48 50.31 35.64
N ARG A 617 -13.18 51.43 35.86
CA ARG A 617 -14.61 51.45 36.16
C ARG A 617 -15.38 50.72 35.04
N PRO A 618 -16.03 49.58 35.33
CA PRO A 618 -16.85 48.89 34.35
C PRO A 618 -18.02 49.77 33.90
N PRO A 619 -18.46 49.68 32.65
CA PRO A 619 -19.68 50.31 32.17
C PRO A 619 -20.90 50.00 33.07
N GLU A 620 -21.83 50.94 33.21
CA GLU A 620 -22.97 50.81 34.15
C GLU A 620 -23.87 49.61 33.85
N ASN A 621 -23.99 49.24 32.57
CA ASN A 621 -24.75 48.07 32.13
C ASN A 621 -24.11 46.73 32.56
N LEU A 622 -22.89 46.74 33.11
CA LEU A 622 -22.20 45.55 33.62
C LEU A 622 -22.27 45.40 35.14
N ARG A 623 -23.02 46.26 35.82
CA ARG A 623 -23.11 46.25 37.30
C ARG A 623 -23.52 44.88 37.87
N GLN A 624 -24.36 44.14 37.15
CA GLN A 624 -24.81 42.80 37.55
C GLN A 624 -23.72 41.74 37.48
N ALA A 625 -22.68 41.95 36.67
CA ALA A 625 -21.53 41.05 36.56
C ALA A 625 -20.46 41.35 37.62
N ILE A 626 -20.55 42.45 38.37
CA ILE A 626 -19.57 42.80 39.41
C ILE A 626 -19.81 41.93 40.65
N CYS A 627 -18.93 40.96 40.87
CA CYS A 627 -19.00 40.03 41.99
C CYS A 627 -18.23 40.53 43.23
N LEU A 628 -17.25 41.41 43.02
CA LEU A 628 -16.43 41.98 44.09
C LEU A 628 -15.94 43.38 43.71
N GLN A 629 -16.21 44.35 44.58
CA GLN A 629 -15.66 45.70 44.52
C GLN A 629 -14.65 45.87 45.64
N LEU A 630 -13.42 46.25 45.30
CA LEU A 630 -12.30 46.43 46.22
C LEU A 630 -11.86 47.90 46.22
N GLU A 631 -11.68 48.46 47.41
CA GLU A 631 -11.30 49.87 47.58
C GLU A 631 -10.17 49.97 48.61
N ALA A 632 -9.29 50.96 48.44
CA ALA A 632 -8.22 51.21 49.40
C ALA A 632 -8.76 51.82 50.71
N HIS A 633 -9.84 52.60 50.61
CA HIS A 633 -10.49 53.27 51.74
C HIS A 633 -12.03 53.17 51.62
N PRO A 634 -12.75 52.80 52.70
CA PRO A 634 -12.21 52.32 53.99
C PRO A 634 -11.48 50.97 53.84
N GLN A 635 -10.49 50.69 54.70
CA GLN A 635 -9.67 49.46 54.60
C GLN A 635 -10.50 48.18 54.70
N THR A 636 -11.69 48.25 55.29
CA THR A 636 -12.69 47.17 55.32
C THR A 636 -13.15 46.73 53.93
N ASN A 637 -12.90 47.53 52.89
CA ASN A 637 -13.21 47.21 51.49
C ASN A 637 -12.01 46.59 50.74
N MET A 638 -10.84 46.47 51.37
CA MET A 638 -9.72 45.69 50.82
C MET A 638 -10.01 44.19 50.89
N LEU A 639 -9.35 43.35 50.10
CA LEU A 639 -9.62 41.91 50.06
C LEU A 639 -9.65 41.25 51.45
N PHE A 640 -8.65 41.57 52.29
CA PHE A 640 -8.50 41.04 53.64
C PHE A 640 -9.16 41.89 54.74
N GLY A 641 -9.90 42.94 54.37
CA GLY A 641 -10.55 43.84 55.33
C GLY A 641 -9.60 44.73 56.14
N CYS A 642 -8.29 44.65 55.90
CA CYS A 642 -7.26 45.49 56.52
C CYS A 642 -6.02 45.60 55.63
N ALA A 643 -5.15 46.57 55.94
CA ALA A 643 -3.81 46.61 55.37
C ALA A 643 -2.92 45.49 55.94
N LEU A 644 -2.08 44.90 55.09
CA LEU A 644 -1.17 43.82 55.49
C LEU A 644 0.11 44.38 56.14
N LYS A 645 0.53 43.80 57.26
CA LYS A 645 1.70 44.25 58.04
C LYS A 645 2.98 43.54 57.60
N ASN A 646 4.07 44.29 57.48
CA ASN A 646 5.40 43.70 57.33
C ASN A 646 5.76 42.90 58.60
N PRO A 647 6.45 41.76 58.47
CA PRO A 647 7.05 41.10 59.62
C PRO A 647 8.06 42.04 60.27
N GLU A 648 8.10 42.08 61.60
CA GLU A 648 9.09 42.86 62.33
C GLU A 648 10.49 42.32 61.99
N LEU A 649 11.37 43.19 61.50
CA LEU A 649 12.79 42.84 61.35
C LEU A 649 13.33 42.59 62.76
N PRO A 650 14.09 41.51 63.00
CA PRO A 650 14.77 41.35 64.28
C PRO A 650 15.60 42.61 64.52
N ALA A 651 15.38 43.26 65.65
CA ALA A 651 16.19 44.40 66.07
C ALA A 651 17.66 43.99 65.92
N THR A 652 18.39 44.69 65.07
CA THR A 652 19.84 44.60 65.01
C THR A 652 20.35 45.07 66.36
N GLY A 653 20.48 44.14 67.30
CA GLY A 653 21.15 44.36 68.56
C GLY A 653 22.60 44.73 68.25
N ASP A 654 22.99 45.92 68.70
CA ASP A 654 24.32 46.35 69.08
C ASP A 654 25.48 45.47 68.59
N LEU A 655 25.87 45.67 67.33
CA LEU A 655 27.12 45.14 66.75
C LEU A 655 28.19 46.24 66.57
N PHE A 656 27.99 47.43 67.16
CA PHE A 656 28.90 48.58 67.01
C PHE A 656 29.43 49.18 68.33
N ASP A 657 29.18 48.59 69.50
CA ASP A 657 29.74 49.07 70.78
C ASP A 657 30.86 48.15 71.34
N ALA A 658 31.79 47.76 70.47
CA ALA A 658 33.04 47.12 70.90
C ALA A 658 34.21 47.48 69.98
N GLN A 659 34.51 48.77 69.86
CA GLN A 659 35.85 49.23 69.50
C GLN A 659 36.29 50.28 70.51
N GLY A 660 37.02 49.81 71.52
CA GLY A 660 37.81 50.69 72.37
C GLY A 660 38.89 51.38 71.52
N GLU A 661 39.01 52.68 71.73
CA GLU A 661 40.16 53.49 71.30
C GLU A 661 41.46 53.00 71.95
N PRO A 662 42.62 53.25 71.31
CA PRO A 662 43.91 52.60 71.58
C PRO A 662 44.55 52.87 72.95
#